data_AF-A0A8X7P5F9-F1
#
_entry.id   AF-A0A8X7P5F9-F1
#
_cell.length_a   1.000
_cell.length_b   1.000
_cell.length_c   1.000
_cell.angle_alpha   90.00
_cell.angle_beta   90.00
_cell.angle_gamma   90.00
#
_symmetry.space_group_name_H-M   'P 1'
#
loop_
_entity.id
_entity.type
_entity.pdbx_description
1 polymer ?
#
loop_
_entity_poly.entity_id
_entity_poly.type
_entity_poly.pdbx_seq_one_letter_code
_entity_poly.pdbx_strand_id
1 'polypeptide(L)'
;MVSLSKSEEKETLNPRNEYHIGGLQVRFPYQPYGTQLAFMSRVISTLDRSQKDGRCHALLESPTGTGKTLSLLCSVLAWQQSYTSRFPKGNLVRKRSHFIPKKQQPSTEPPSNVVEVEERPKVPTIFYASRTHAQITQVIREYRKTAYRVPMAVLGARKRSCTNRYVQRKANLDEICRSLTKDKMKAKCPEFRGKDNIVAHPSLEHNEVHDIEDLVKIGYSVRGCPYFASWDMFEKAHIVFCPYSYIVDQLIRQEKLGSKVVGAIIIFDEAHNMEDIAREAGSFDLGEETLFKLQSELQPIAVEMPQIYRRVSDVIDRLISWIGSKTDSLAKRDHQHYFSSWTGDKALRELEESNITRKGFADLSKCFEEVSQFFYVIFPHAFFYTKVQCDSLWYNYDAELLVTLGYFFSKDGSHILDYELGLQRFIKGGDSSEGKWTHTLSLWCMNPSVVFKDIVDLSSSIILTSGTLSPMDSFSSELGMQFGACLEAPHVVDANQQVWAAGIFSGPSNQPLNASYKTNDEYPFQDALGKSLEEICSIVPGGSLVFFPSYKLMEKLCTRWRETGQWSRLCLEKDIFIEPRGGSTGEFENVLKGYYDCIRGKKRFIGRNRRAGTRDVSKKRGGAAFLAVCRGKVSEGLDFSDDNARAVIIVGIPFPNLHDVLVELKRSYNDTYKSSKNLLGGGEWYCQQAYRALNQAAGRCIRHRFDYGAIIFLDERYRQQRNRVSISKWLRQSIKLYDNFEESMQGLKSFFPSAKEHVDSKMLGYKEVIDLECVVQTEPETSSVINGSSASCSSGLTLERGGPSSANSHALKRRKFINSAAIIDLEKENHHDMITRRIEFGSDSTETRSRVQISCLLCRSPLGRPDNGSSYLNCLVTWSSKKYLLSLLKQTSGAETPTSVSVIVTDFSLVDQRLCGKGEGIWCEQDGCVFNNIFCPFCSVPNTCLGVQIMATDSSNVQFRSKVNFNFSGHSSLFYD
;
A
#
# COMPACT_ATOMS: atom_id res chain seq x y z
N MET A 1 -3.07 -27.05 -40.17
CA MET A 1 -1.96 -27.13 -41.16
C MET A 1 -1.84 -25.72 -41.73
N VAL A 2 -0.83 -24.88 -41.47
CA VAL A 2 0.62 -25.06 -41.31
C VAL A 2 1.08 -24.37 -40.02
N SER A 3 1.96 -25.05 -39.29
CA SER A 3 2.65 -24.61 -38.07
C SER A 3 3.73 -23.57 -38.38
N LEU A 4 3.67 -22.40 -37.73
CA LEU A 4 4.80 -21.49 -37.59
C LEU A 4 4.95 -21.12 -36.12
N SER A 5 5.84 -21.85 -35.46
CA SER A 5 6.36 -21.56 -34.13
C SER A 5 7.08 -20.21 -34.14
N LYS A 6 6.47 -19.20 -33.51
CA LYS A 6 7.22 -18.03 -33.04
C LYS A 6 7.81 -18.38 -31.68
N SER A 7 9.11 -18.63 -31.68
CA SER A 7 9.94 -18.63 -30.48
C SER A 7 9.85 -17.24 -29.84
N GLU A 8 9.06 -17.12 -28.79
CA GLU A 8 9.10 -16.00 -27.86
C GLU A 8 10.48 -15.99 -27.18
N GLU A 9 11.25 -14.93 -27.38
CA GLU A 9 12.34 -14.59 -26.48
C GLU A 9 11.73 -14.32 -25.10
N LYS A 10 11.68 -15.37 -24.28
CA LYS A 10 11.63 -15.24 -22.83
C LYS A 10 12.76 -14.30 -22.44
N GLU A 11 12.45 -13.19 -21.77
CA GLU A 11 13.39 -12.55 -20.85
C GLU A 11 13.83 -13.63 -19.87
N THR A 12 14.94 -14.28 -20.20
CA THR A 12 15.63 -15.15 -19.28
C THR A 12 16.23 -14.23 -18.25
N LEU A 13 15.66 -14.27 -17.03
CA LEU A 13 16.31 -13.72 -15.84
C LEU A 13 17.79 -14.09 -15.89
N ASN A 14 18.65 -13.07 -15.84
CA ASN A 14 20.09 -13.24 -15.85
C ASN A 14 20.47 -14.29 -14.78
N PRO A 15 21.27 -15.34 -15.10
CA PRO A 15 21.67 -16.39 -14.14
C PRO A 15 22.30 -15.87 -12.83
N ARG A 16 22.66 -14.58 -12.79
CA ARG A 16 23.20 -13.83 -11.66
C ARG A 16 22.22 -13.53 -10.52
N ASN A 17 20.93 -13.87 -10.64
CA ASN A 17 19.89 -13.51 -9.67
C ASN A 17 19.43 -14.66 -8.74
N GLU A 18 20.22 -15.74 -8.66
CA GLU A 18 19.99 -16.86 -7.73
C GLU A 18 20.97 -16.81 -6.55
N TYR A 19 20.41 -16.74 -5.33
CA TYR A 19 21.18 -16.61 -4.09
C TYR A 19 20.94 -17.82 -3.20
N HIS A 20 22.00 -18.41 -2.65
CA HIS A 20 21.90 -19.47 -1.66
C HIS A 20 21.71 -18.86 -0.26
N ILE A 21 20.49 -18.95 0.28
CA ILE A 21 20.11 -18.35 1.57
C ILE A 21 19.49 -19.45 2.44
N GLY A 22 20.07 -19.69 3.62
CA GLY A 22 19.56 -20.72 4.53
C GLY A 22 19.51 -22.14 3.92
N GLY A 23 20.44 -22.45 2.99
CA GLY A 23 20.46 -23.73 2.28
C GLY A 23 19.41 -23.89 1.17
N LEU A 24 18.71 -22.81 0.81
CA LEU A 24 17.76 -22.77 -0.30
C LEU A 24 18.25 -21.84 -1.41
N GLN A 25 17.96 -22.21 -2.66
CA GLN A 25 18.10 -21.29 -3.79
C GLN A 25 16.92 -20.33 -3.82
N VAL A 26 17.21 -19.05 -3.64
CA VAL A 26 16.25 -17.96 -3.69
C VAL A 26 16.52 -17.13 -4.93
N ARG A 27 15.57 -17.14 -5.87
CA ARG A 27 15.53 -16.19 -6.99
C ARG A 27 15.09 -14.85 -6.46
N PHE A 28 15.97 -13.86 -6.50
CA PHE A 28 15.70 -12.49 -6.06
C PHE A 28 15.97 -11.53 -7.23
N PRO A 29 15.05 -10.63 -7.60
CA PRO A 29 15.14 -9.90 -8.87
C PRO A 29 16.22 -8.81 -8.91
N TYR A 30 16.90 -8.56 -7.80
CA TYR A 30 17.94 -7.54 -7.67
C TYR A 30 19.14 -8.09 -6.89
N GLN A 31 20.18 -7.29 -6.70
CA GLN A 31 21.21 -7.59 -5.71
C GLN A 31 20.67 -7.31 -4.30
N PRO A 32 20.57 -8.32 -3.41
CA PRO A 32 19.98 -8.14 -2.10
C PRO A 32 20.93 -7.40 -1.16
N TYR A 33 20.38 -6.53 -0.32
CA TYR A 33 21.12 -5.89 0.77
C TYR A 33 21.42 -6.89 1.89
N GLY A 34 22.45 -6.62 2.71
CA GLY A 34 22.73 -7.42 3.90
C GLY A 34 21.52 -7.59 4.82
N THR A 35 20.74 -6.52 5.02
CA THR A 35 19.46 -6.55 5.76
C THR A 35 18.45 -7.49 5.12
N GLN A 36 18.33 -7.52 3.79
CA GLN A 36 17.40 -8.38 3.07
C GLN A 36 17.83 -9.85 3.16
N LEU A 37 19.14 -10.14 3.06
CA LEU A 37 19.71 -11.47 3.25
C LEU A 37 19.40 -12.00 4.67
N ALA A 38 19.62 -11.19 5.70
CA ALA A 38 19.31 -11.55 7.09
C ALA A 38 17.80 -11.81 7.28
N PHE A 39 16.96 -10.97 6.68
CA PHE A 39 15.50 -11.10 6.72
C PHE A 39 15.04 -12.41 6.05
N MET A 40 15.47 -12.66 4.81
CA MET A 40 15.14 -13.89 4.06
C MET A 40 15.65 -15.14 4.78
N SER A 41 16.88 -15.11 5.30
CA SER A 41 17.45 -16.22 6.06
C SER A 41 16.62 -16.53 7.31
N ARG A 42 16.08 -15.51 7.99
CA ARG A 42 15.26 -15.71 9.18
C ARG A 42 13.90 -16.32 8.84
N VAL A 43 13.26 -15.85 7.77
CA VAL A 43 12.01 -16.43 7.27
C VAL A 43 12.20 -17.92 6.95
N ILE A 44 13.22 -18.26 6.15
CA ILE A 44 13.52 -19.64 5.76
C ILE A 44 13.76 -20.53 6.99
N SER A 45 14.61 -20.08 7.92
CA SER A 45 14.88 -20.83 9.14
C SER A 45 13.63 -21.03 10.01
N THR A 46 12.69 -20.09 10.01
CA THR A 46 11.43 -20.22 10.77
C THR A 46 10.55 -21.29 10.15
N LEU A 47 10.41 -21.28 8.82
CA LEU A 47 9.61 -22.26 8.10
C LEU A 47 10.21 -23.67 8.20
N ASP A 48 11.54 -23.80 8.12
CA ASP A 48 12.23 -25.09 8.34
C ASP A 48 12.02 -25.64 9.75
N ARG A 49 12.04 -24.78 10.79
CA ARG A 49 11.73 -25.18 12.17
C ARG A 49 10.25 -25.55 12.33
N SER A 50 9.35 -24.77 11.76
CA SER A 50 7.91 -25.07 11.76
C SER A 50 7.64 -26.46 11.16
N GLN A 51 8.32 -26.78 10.05
CA GLN A 51 8.20 -28.10 9.43
C GLN A 51 8.75 -29.25 10.29
N LYS A 52 9.89 -29.05 10.98
CA LYS A 52 10.55 -30.07 11.80
C LYS A 52 9.86 -30.30 13.15
N ASP A 53 9.52 -29.20 13.82
CA ASP A 53 9.06 -29.18 15.22
C ASP A 53 7.52 -29.07 15.31
N GLY A 54 6.83 -29.00 14.16
CA GLY A 54 5.38 -28.93 14.05
C GLY A 54 4.83 -27.50 14.00
N ARG A 55 5.41 -26.56 14.76
CA ARG A 55 5.07 -25.13 14.70
C ARG A 55 6.27 -24.24 15.05
N CYS A 56 6.41 -23.15 14.32
CA CYS A 56 7.37 -22.09 14.65
C CYS A 56 6.86 -20.78 14.03
N HIS A 57 6.93 -19.69 14.78
CA HIS A 57 6.42 -18.37 14.39
C HIS A 57 7.54 -17.34 14.42
N ALA A 58 7.41 -16.28 13.61
CA ALA A 58 8.40 -15.20 13.56
C ALA A 58 7.78 -13.82 13.77
N LEU A 59 8.53 -12.97 14.48
CA LEU A 59 8.29 -11.55 14.63
C LEU A 59 9.46 -10.79 14.01
N LEU A 60 9.22 -10.11 12.89
CA LEU A 60 10.27 -9.52 12.06
C LEU A 60 10.04 -8.02 11.88
N GLU A 61 10.84 -7.20 12.55
CA GLU A 61 10.89 -5.77 12.30
C GLU A 61 11.94 -5.46 11.24
N SER A 62 11.57 -4.63 10.28
CA SER A 62 12.52 -4.06 9.34
C SER A 62 12.06 -2.65 8.96
N PRO A 63 12.94 -1.63 8.95
CA PRO A 63 12.55 -0.26 8.63
C PRO A 63 11.90 -0.10 7.24
N THR A 64 11.28 1.05 7.00
CA THR A 64 10.75 1.38 5.68
C THR A 64 11.87 1.47 4.63
N GLY A 65 11.56 1.18 3.38
CA GLY A 65 12.52 1.28 2.27
C GLY A 65 13.61 0.21 2.18
N THR A 66 13.57 -0.83 3.02
CA THR A 66 14.53 -1.95 3.01
C THR A 66 14.14 -3.10 2.07
N GLY A 67 12.97 -3.03 1.41
CA GLY A 67 12.45 -4.10 0.53
C GLY A 67 11.89 -5.32 1.27
N LYS A 68 11.22 -5.09 2.41
CA LYS A 68 10.54 -6.11 3.24
C LYS A 68 9.67 -7.07 2.42
N THR A 69 8.68 -6.52 1.71
CA THR A 69 7.66 -7.27 0.97
C THR A 69 8.30 -8.21 -0.05
N LEU A 70 9.27 -7.71 -0.81
CA LEU A 70 9.97 -8.50 -1.82
C LEU A 70 10.80 -9.63 -1.19
N SER A 71 11.51 -9.33 -0.10
CA SER A 71 12.28 -10.32 0.66
C SER A 71 11.37 -11.43 1.22
N LEU A 72 10.22 -11.04 1.75
CA LEU A 72 9.23 -11.95 2.31
C LEU A 72 8.62 -12.86 1.24
N LEU A 73 8.16 -12.31 0.11
CA LEU A 73 7.61 -13.09 -1.00
C LEU A 73 8.64 -14.08 -1.55
N CYS A 74 9.86 -13.62 -1.84
CA CYS A 74 10.89 -14.49 -2.43
C CYS A 74 11.31 -15.63 -1.49
N SER A 75 11.50 -15.35 -0.20
CA SER A 75 11.90 -16.36 0.77
C SER A 75 10.81 -17.41 1.04
N VAL A 76 9.55 -17.00 1.20
CA VAL A 76 8.44 -17.93 1.46
C VAL A 76 8.12 -18.77 0.22
N LEU A 77 8.12 -18.17 -0.98
CA LEU A 77 7.85 -18.91 -2.22
C LEU A 77 8.99 -19.86 -2.60
N ALA A 78 10.26 -19.46 -2.41
CA ALA A 78 11.40 -20.36 -2.57
C ALA A 78 11.28 -21.58 -1.63
N TRP A 79 10.90 -21.33 -0.36
CA TRP A 79 10.67 -22.38 0.61
C TRP A 79 9.53 -23.32 0.18
N GLN A 80 8.39 -22.79 -0.25
CA GLN A 80 7.24 -23.60 -0.70
C GLN A 80 7.56 -24.44 -1.95
N GLN A 81 8.33 -23.90 -2.91
CA GLN A 81 8.80 -24.65 -4.08
C GLN A 81 9.77 -25.76 -3.69
N SER A 82 10.71 -25.48 -2.79
CA SER A 82 11.63 -26.48 -2.23
C SER A 82 10.88 -27.58 -1.47
N TYR A 83 9.90 -27.21 -0.65
CA TYR A 83 9.02 -28.16 0.05
C TYR A 83 8.31 -29.10 -0.94
N THR A 84 7.71 -28.54 -1.99
CA THR A 84 7.03 -29.31 -3.04
C THR A 84 8.00 -30.24 -3.77
N SER A 85 9.24 -29.81 -4.00
CA SER A 85 10.27 -30.59 -4.69
C SER A 85 10.87 -31.70 -3.82
N ARG A 86 10.93 -31.51 -2.50
CA ARG A 86 11.38 -32.51 -1.52
C ARG A 86 10.31 -33.56 -1.23
N PHE A 87 9.04 -33.20 -1.35
CA PHE A 87 7.89 -34.09 -1.17
C PHE A 87 7.00 -34.16 -2.43
N PRO A 88 7.54 -34.50 -3.62
CA PRO A 88 6.79 -34.44 -4.89
C PRO A 88 5.74 -35.56 -5.00
N LYS A 89 5.92 -36.64 -4.22
CA LYS A 89 4.99 -37.76 -4.00
C LYS A 89 5.22 -38.23 -2.56
N GLY A 90 4.25 -38.03 -1.67
CA GLY A 90 4.40 -38.13 -0.22
C GLY A 90 5.15 -39.37 0.29
N ASN A 91 6.24 -39.14 1.00
CA ASN A 91 6.82 -40.13 1.90
C ASN A 91 6.20 -39.98 3.29
N LEU A 92 5.82 -41.11 3.89
CA LEU A 92 5.25 -41.22 5.23
C LEU A 92 6.20 -40.62 6.28
N VAL A 93 5.74 -39.60 7.00
CA VAL A 93 6.41 -39.10 8.21
C VAL A 93 5.80 -39.81 9.41
N ARG A 94 6.57 -40.72 10.01
CA ARG A 94 6.18 -41.50 11.19
C ARG A 94 6.04 -40.57 12.41
N LYS A 95 4.82 -40.16 12.78
CA LYS A 95 4.58 -39.47 14.06
C LYS A 95 4.75 -40.49 15.20
N ARG A 96 5.76 -40.29 16.06
CA ARG A 96 5.79 -40.92 17.39
C ARG A 96 4.71 -40.26 18.24
N SER A 97 3.60 -40.97 18.49
CA SER A 97 2.58 -40.53 19.43
C SER A 97 3.10 -40.65 20.87
N HIS A 98 3.11 -39.53 21.60
CA HIS A 98 3.17 -39.56 23.05
C HIS A 98 1.80 -39.96 23.58
N PHE A 99 1.73 -41.15 24.17
CA PHE A 99 0.56 -41.66 24.91
C PHE A 99 0.29 -40.76 26.12
N ILE A 100 -0.90 -40.14 26.17
CA ILE A 100 -1.50 -39.63 27.41
C ILE A 100 -2.65 -40.59 27.76
N PRO A 101 -2.59 -41.33 28.89
CA PRO A 101 -3.61 -42.31 29.22
C PRO A 101 -4.89 -41.59 29.72
N LYS A 102 -5.98 -41.68 28.96
CA LYS A 102 -7.32 -41.36 29.47
C LYS A 102 -7.85 -42.55 30.28
N LYS A 103 -8.34 -42.28 31.49
CA LYS A 103 -9.00 -43.26 32.37
C LYS A 103 -10.22 -43.87 31.65
N GLN A 104 -10.32 -45.19 31.70
CA GLN A 104 -11.38 -46.01 31.12
C GLN A 104 -12.70 -45.90 31.90
N GLN A 105 -13.82 -45.86 31.17
CA GLN A 105 -15.09 -46.48 31.57
C GLN A 105 -15.43 -47.58 30.54
N PRO A 106 -16.05 -48.69 30.96
CA PRO A 106 -16.23 -49.86 30.11
C PRO A 106 -17.54 -49.78 29.30
N SER A 107 -17.46 -49.94 27.98
CA SER A 107 -18.60 -50.32 27.16
C SER A 107 -18.19 -51.41 26.18
N THR A 108 -19.01 -52.45 26.14
CA THR A 108 -18.79 -53.76 25.54
C THR A 108 -19.20 -53.76 24.07
N GLU A 109 -18.27 -53.52 23.14
CA GLU A 109 -18.41 -53.89 21.73
C GLU A 109 -17.06 -54.33 21.14
N PRO A 110 -17.03 -55.33 20.23
CA PRO A 110 -15.79 -55.88 19.69
C PRO A 110 -15.09 -54.88 18.75
N PRO A 111 -13.75 -54.90 18.65
CA PRO A 111 -12.99 -53.89 17.92
C PRO A 111 -13.15 -54.10 16.42
N SER A 112 -13.81 -53.16 15.75
CA SER A 112 -13.68 -53.00 14.31
C SER A 112 -12.31 -52.36 14.04
N ASN A 113 -11.49 -53.04 13.23
CA ASN A 113 -10.21 -52.52 12.74
C ASN A 113 -10.45 -51.27 11.88
N VAL A 114 -10.52 -50.10 12.51
CA VAL A 114 -10.45 -48.82 11.80
C VAL A 114 -8.98 -48.63 11.43
N VAL A 115 -8.65 -48.94 10.19
CA VAL A 115 -7.39 -48.54 9.57
C VAL A 115 -7.40 -47.01 9.53
N GLU A 116 -6.61 -46.36 10.40
CA GLU A 116 -6.35 -44.92 10.32
C GLU A 116 -5.67 -44.65 8.97
N VAL A 117 -6.43 -44.06 8.04
CA VAL A 117 -5.92 -43.60 6.75
C VAL A 117 -5.06 -42.36 7.01
N GLU A 118 -3.74 -42.52 7.08
CA GLU A 118 -2.80 -41.41 7.21
C GLU A 118 -2.85 -40.52 5.95
N GLU A 119 -3.33 -39.27 6.11
CA GLU A 119 -3.41 -38.30 5.01
C GLU A 119 -2.04 -37.76 4.59
N ARG A 120 -1.86 -37.63 3.27
CA ARG A 120 -0.61 -37.17 2.62
C ARG A 120 -0.30 -35.71 2.96
N PRO A 121 0.99 -35.30 3.08
CA PRO A 121 1.34 -33.91 3.32
C PRO A 121 0.93 -33.03 2.13
N LYS A 122 -0.08 -32.17 2.36
CA LYS A 122 -0.56 -31.17 1.41
C LYS A 122 0.41 -29.99 1.36
N VAL A 123 0.68 -29.44 0.18
CA VAL A 123 1.48 -28.22 0.04
C VAL A 123 0.81 -27.12 0.89
N PRO A 124 1.54 -26.50 1.84
CA PRO A 124 0.94 -25.52 2.73
C PRO A 124 0.53 -24.28 1.93
N THR A 125 -0.72 -23.86 2.07
CA THR A 125 -1.20 -22.60 1.48
C THR A 125 -0.55 -21.43 2.21
N ILE A 126 -0.10 -20.42 1.47
CA ILE A 126 0.40 -19.17 2.03
C ILE A 126 -0.74 -18.15 2.02
N PHE A 127 -1.11 -17.63 3.18
CA PHE A 127 -2.00 -16.47 3.30
C PHE A 127 -1.16 -15.21 3.53
N TYR A 128 -1.12 -14.31 2.56
CA TYR A 128 -0.52 -12.99 2.70
C TYR A 128 -1.62 -11.99 3.04
N ALA A 129 -1.70 -11.65 4.32
CA ALA A 129 -2.68 -10.72 4.87
C ALA A 129 -2.09 -9.31 5.01
N SER A 130 -2.86 -8.29 4.61
CA SER A 130 -2.54 -6.87 4.85
C SER A 130 -3.77 -6.12 5.38
N ARG A 131 -3.57 -5.01 6.08
CA ARG A 131 -4.67 -4.24 6.70
C ARG A 131 -5.62 -3.63 5.67
N THR A 132 -5.10 -3.09 4.58
CA THR A 132 -5.90 -2.40 3.54
C THR A 132 -5.73 -3.01 2.16
N HIS A 133 -6.75 -2.86 1.32
CA HIS A 133 -6.69 -3.26 -0.09
C HIS A 133 -5.60 -2.54 -0.89
N ALA A 134 -5.31 -1.27 -0.59
CA ALA A 134 -4.26 -0.53 -1.27
C ALA A 134 -2.87 -1.15 -1.04
N GLN A 135 -2.62 -1.63 0.19
CA GLN A 135 -1.40 -2.37 0.50
C GLN A 135 -1.36 -3.72 -0.20
N ILE A 136 -2.48 -4.44 -0.31
CA ILE A 136 -2.54 -5.69 -1.09
C ILE A 136 -2.15 -5.44 -2.56
N THR A 137 -2.68 -4.37 -3.17
CA THR A 137 -2.29 -3.97 -4.54
C THR A 137 -0.78 -3.66 -4.62
N GLN A 138 -0.19 -3.02 -3.60
CA GLN A 138 1.25 -2.78 -3.55
C GLN A 138 2.04 -4.10 -3.46
N VAL A 139 1.62 -5.04 -2.62
CA VAL A 139 2.26 -6.36 -2.49
C VAL A 139 2.22 -7.13 -3.80
N ILE A 140 1.08 -7.13 -4.50
CA ILE A 140 0.94 -7.80 -5.80
C ILE A 140 1.85 -7.15 -6.85
N ARG A 141 2.04 -5.82 -6.83
CA ARG A 141 3.03 -5.15 -7.69
C ARG A 141 4.46 -5.60 -7.40
N GLU A 142 4.82 -5.83 -6.14
CA GLU A 142 6.12 -6.42 -5.81
C GLU A 142 6.21 -7.88 -6.25
N TYR A 143 5.12 -8.66 -6.12
CA TYR A 143 5.08 -10.04 -6.58
C TYR A 143 5.28 -10.16 -8.10
N ARG A 144 4.70 -9.25 -8.90
CA ARG A 144 4.91 -9.16 -10.36
C ARG A 144 6.39 -9.08 -10.75
N LYS A 145 7.23 -8.44 -9.93
CA LYS A 145 8.68 -8.29 -10.18
C LYS A 145 9.47 -9.58 -9.95
N THR A 146 8.88 -10.58 -9.29
CA THR A 146 9.56 -11.83 -8.96
C THR A 146 9.50 -12.84 -10.10
N ALA A 147 10.40 -13.82 -10.07
CA ALA A 147 10.41 -14.96 -10.99
C ALA A 147 9.35 -16.04 -10.66
N TYR A 148 8.67 -15.94 -9.51
CA TYR A 148 7.78 -16.99 -9.02
C TYR A 148 6.40 -16.86 -9.68
N ARG A 149 5.87 -17.97 -10.18
CA ARG A 149 4.51 -18.09 -10.73
C ARG A 149 3.85 -19.33 -10.14
N VAL A 150 3.07 -19.11 -9.08
CA VAL A 150 2.27 -20.15 -8.42
C VAL A 150 0.79 -19.80 -8.52
N PRO A 151 -0.13 -20.79 -8.51
CA PRO A 151 -1.57 -20.52 -8.46
C PRO A 151 -1.88 -19.54 -7.34
N MET A 152 -2.58 -18.45 -7.67
CA MET A 152 -2.86 -17.38 -6.72
C MET A 152 -4.34 -17.01 -6.70
N ALA A 153 -4.78 -16.42 -5.59
CA ALA A 153 -6.08 -15.77 -5.49
C ALA A 153 -5.98 -14.45 -4.71
N VAL A 154 -6.83 -13.50 -5.08
CA VAL A 154 -6.94 -12.21 -4.37
C VAL A 154 -8.37 -12.05 -3.88
N LEU A 155 -8.54 -12.01 -2.56
CA LEU A 155 -9.83 -11.92 -1.90
C LEU A 155 -10.16 -10.47 -1.54
N GLY A 156 -11.45 -10.12 -1.65
CA GLY A 156 -11.92 -8.77 -1.31
C GLY A 156 -13.42 -8.62 -1.30
N ALA A 157 -13.88 -7.44 -0.90
CA ALA A 157 -15.30 -7.14 -0.80
C ALA A 157 -16.00 -7.16 -2.16
N ARG A 158 -17.28 -7.58 -2.19
CA ARG A 158 -18.12 -7.57 -3.40
C ARG A 158 -18.21 -6.19 -4.03
N LYS A 159 -18.29 -5.14 -3.21
CA LYS A 159 -18.37 -3.73 -3.67
C LYS A 159 -17.18 -3.31 -4.54
N ARG A 160 -15.99 -3.89 -4.35
CA ARG A 160 -14.79 -3.58 -5.15
C ARG A 160 -14.68 -4.40 -6.42
N SER A 161 -15.32 -5.56 -6.48
CA SER A 161 -15.17 -6.55 -7.54
C SER A 161 -16.41 -6.71 -8.43
N CYS A 162 -17.55 -6.12 -8.05
CA CYS A 162 -18.79 -6.23 -8.81
C CYS A 162 -18.74 -5.47 -10.15
N THR A 163 -18.93 -6.20 -11.24
CA THR A 163 -19.02 -5.71 -12.63
C THR A 163 -20.47 -5.55 -13.12
N ASN A 164 -21.44 -6.05 -12.35
CA ASN A 164 -22.86 -5.88 -12.68
C ASN A 164 -23.30 -4.44 -12.40
N ARG A 165 -23.51 -3.64 -13.46
CA ARG A 165 -23.84 -2.20 -13.37
C ARG A 165 -25.14 -1.89 -12.61
N TYR A 166 -26.10 -2.82 -12.58
CA TYR A 166 -27.35 -2.64 -11.85
C TYR A 166 -27.12 -2.79 -10.34
N VAL A 167 -26.28 -3.74 -9.95
CA VAL A 167 -25.99 -4.08 -8.55
C VAL A 167 -24.93 -3.14 -7.94
N GLN A 168 -23.90 -2.78 -8.72
CA GLN A 168 -22.74 -2.00 -8.26
C GLN A 168 -23.09 -0.64 -7.62
N ARG A 169 -24.18 -0.01 -8.08
CA ARG A 169 -24.61 1.34 -7.63
C ARG A 169 -25.57 1.32 -6.43
N LYS A 170 -25.92 0.14 -5.90
CA LYS A 170 -26.88 -0.02 -4.80
C LYS A 170 -26.17 0.00 -3.46
N ALA A 171 -26.80 0.60 -2.44
CA ALA A 171 -26.28 0.63 -1.08
C ALA A 171 -26.26 -0.77 -0.46
N ASN A 172 -27.30 -1.56 -0.70
CA ASN A 172 -27.46 -2.96 -0.26
C ASN A 172 -26.93 -3.98 -1.29
N LEU A 173 -25.78 -3.69 -1.87
CA LEU A 173 -25.13 -4.50 -2.91
C LEU A 173 -25.02 -5.98 -2.54
N ASP A 174 -24.63 -6.26 -1.29
CA ASP A 174 -24.37 -7.60 -0.81
C ASP A 174 -25.64 -8.45 -0.73
N GLU A 175 -26.75 -7.88 -0.27
CA GLU A 175 -28.06 -8.54 -0.21
C GLU A 175 -28.58 -8.86 -1.61
N ILE A 176 -28.52 -7.88 -2.52
CA ILE A 176 -28.95 -8.06 -3.92
C ILE A 176 -28.07 -9.11 -4.59
N CYS A 177 -26.76 -9.11 -4.34
CA CYS A 177 -25.86 -10.13 -4.87
C CYS A 177 -26.24 -11.53 -4.37
N ARG A 178 -26.50 -11.70 -3.07
CA ARG A 178 -26.94 -12.97 -2.48
C ARG A 178 -28.27 -13.43 -3.07
N SER A 179 -29.26 -12.53 -3.22
CA SER A 179 -30.58 -12.90 -3.77
C SER A 179 -30.49 -13.34 -5.23
N LEU A 180 -29.62 -12.72 -6.04
CA LEU A 180 -29.37 -13.11 -7.42
C LEU A 180 -28.55 -14.40 -7.56
N THR A 181 -27.84 -14.83 -6.51
CA THR A 181 -26.94 -16.00 -6.51
C THR A 181 -27.36 -17.10 -5.54
N LYS A 182 -28.58 -17.02 -4.96
CA LYS A 182 -29.09 -17.97 -3.97
C LYS A 182 -29.02 -19.41 -4.46
N ASP A 183 -29.53 -19.66 -5.67
CA ASP A 183 -29.33 -20.92 -6.37
C ASP A 183 -28.16 -20.75 -7.34
N LYS A 184 -27.00 -21.35 -7.01
CA LYS A 184 -25.80 -21.28 -7.87
C LYS A 184 -26.03 -21.93 -9.25
N MET A 185 -26.93 -22.92 -9.35
CA MET A 185 -27.23 -23.62 -10.61
C MET A 185 -28.20 -22.83 -11.49
N LYS A 186 -29.11 -22.04 -10.88
CA LYS A 186 -30.09 -21.19 -11.58
C LYS A 186 -29.89 -19.70 -11.29
N ALA A 187 -28.65 -19.28 -11.04
CA ALA A 187 -28.33 -17.92 -10.60
C ALA A 187 -28.87 -16.89 -11.59
N LYS A 188 -29.53 -15.83 -11.11
CA LYS A 188 -30.15 -14.79 -11.97
C LYS A 188 -29.15 -13.73 -12.43
N CYS A 189 -27.97 -13.67 -11.81
CA CYS A 189 -26.91 -12.73 -12.18
C CYS A 189 -26.17 -13.20 -13.46
N PRO A 190 -26.23 -12.46 -14.57
CA PRO A 190 -25.52 -12.82 -15.81
C PRO A 190 -24.00 -12.93 -15.61
N GLU A 191 -23.42 -11.99 -14.87
CA GLU A 191 -21.99 -11.93 -14.63
C GLU A 191 -21.52 -13.13 -13.78
N PHE A 192 -22.34 -13.59 -12.83
CA PHE A 192 -22.03 -14.81 -12.06
C PHE A 192 -21.91 -16.04 -12.95
N ARG A 193 -22.82 -16.20 -13.93
CA ARG A 193 -22.77 -17.32 -14.89
C ARG A 193 -21.53 -17.25 -15.78
N GLY A 194 -21.00 -16.06 -16.01
CA GLY A 194 -19.76 -15.83 -16.76
C GLY A 194 -18.48 -15.87 -15.93
N LYS A 195 -18.51 -16.30 -14.65
CA LYS A 195 -17.32 -16.30 -13.78
C LYS A 195 -16.19 -17.18 -14.32
N ASP A 196 -16.53 -18.32 -14.93
CA ASP A 196 -15.53 -19.26 -15.47
C ASP A 196 -14.77 -18.68 -16.66
N ASN A 197 -15.39 -17.76 -17.41
CA ASN A 197 -14.74 -17.05 -18.52
C ASN A 197 -13.61 -16.13 -18.03
N ILE A 198 -13.66 -15.66 -16.77
CA ILE A 198 -12.54 -14.92 -16.18
C ILE A 198 -11.40 -15.87 -15.87
N VAL A 199 -11.69 -17.00 -15.22
CA VAL A 199 -10.68 -18.00 -14.82
C VAL A 199 -9.96 -18.58 -16.05
N ALA A 200 -10.67 -18.74 -17.17
CA ALA A 200 -10.14 -19.24 -18.44
C ALA A 200 -9.55 -18.14 -19.35
N HIS A 201 -9.44 -16.89 -18.90
CA HIS A 201 -8.97 -15.79 -19.75
C HIS A 201 -7.46 -15.92 -20.05
N PRO A 202 -7.00 -15.71 -21.29
CA PRO A 202 -5.59 -15.91 -21.67
C PRO A 202 -4.59 -15.09 -20.84
N SER A 203 -4.98 -13.90 -20.38
CA SER A 203 -4.10 -13.06 -19.53
C SER A 203 -3.85 -13.63 -18.13
N LEU A 204 -4.52 -14.72 -17.75
CA LEU A 204 -4.34 -15.41 -16.46
C LEU A 204 -3.73 -16.81 -16.66
N GLU A 205 -3.44 -17.21 -17.90
CA GLU A 205 -2.71 -18.44 -18.19
C GLU A 205 -1.33 -18.43 -17.53
N HIS A 206 -0.76 -19.62 -17.33
CA HIS A 206 0.56 -19.79 -16.70
C HIS A 206 0.72 -19.16 -15.30
N ASN A 207 -0.39 -18.94 -14.58
CA ASN A 207 -0.43 -18.29 -13.26
C ASN A 207 0.12 -16.86 -13.28
N GLU A 208 -0.21 -16.10 -14.32
CA GLU A 208 0.14 -14.68 -14.39
C GLU A 208 -0.42 -13.87 -13.20
N VAL A 209 0.39 -12.90 -12.75
CA VAL A 209 0.15 -12.20 -11.49
C VAL A 209 -0.86 -11.07 -11.70
N HIS A 210 -1.96 -11.12 -10.94
CA HIS A 210 -3.11 -10.23 -11.10
C HIS A 210 -3.60 -9.66 -9.77
N ASP A 211 -4.21 -8.46 -9.80
CA ASP A 211 -4.94 -7.86 -8.67
C ASP A 211 -6.46 -7.79 -8.93
N ILE A 212 -7.22 -7.27 -7.96
CA ILE A 212 -8.68 -7.14 -8.07
C ILE A 212 -9.05 -6.25 -9.26
N GLU A 213 -8.32 -5.16 -9.47
CA GLU A 213 -8.58 -4.21 -10.54
C GLU A 213 -8.36 -4.84 -11.93
N ASP A 214 -7.37 -5.72 -12.09
CA ASP A 214 -7.17 -6.50 -13.31
C ASP A 214 -8.31 -7.51 -13.55
N LEU A 215 -8.73 -8.25 -12.51
CA LEU A 215 -9.87 -9.16 -12.61
C LEU A 215 -11.16 -8.41 -12.97
N VAL A 216 -11.36 -7.19 -12.48
CA VAL A 216 -12.49 -6.33 -12.84
C VAL A 216 -12.44 -5.91 -14.31
N LYS A 217 -11.27 -5.54 -14.84
CA LYS A 217 -11.11 -5.22 -16.27
C LYS A 217 -11.47 -6.42 -17.15
N ILE A 218 -10.97 -7.61 -16.80
CA ILE A 218 -11.32 -8.87 -17.49
C ILE A 218 -12.82 -9.15 -17.35
N GLY A 219 -13.38 -9.00 -16.15
CA GLY A 219 -14.81 -9.20 -15.90
C GLY A 219 -15.71 -8.33 -16.77
N TYR A 220 -15.28 -7.09 -17.09
CA TYR A 220 -15.98 -6.26 -18.07
C TYR A 220 -15.85 -6.75 -19.51
N SER A 221 -14.70 -7.30 -19.92
CA SER A 221 -14.50 -7.78 -21.29
C SER A 221 -15.25 -9.09 -21.58
N VAL A 222 -15.33 -10.00 -20.60
CA VAL A 222 -15.95 -11.32 -20.77
C VAL A 222 -17.34 -11.45 -20.14
N ARG A 223 -17.88 -10.35 -19.61
CA ARG A 223 -19.14 -10.32 -18.84
C ARG A 223 -19.16 -11.37 -17.72
N GLY A 224 -18.05 -11.45 -16.97
CA GLY A 224 -17.88 -12.36 -15.84
C GLY A 224 -17.93 -11.64 -14.50
N CYS A 225 -18.04 -12.40 -13.40
CA CYS A 225 -18.04 -11.89 -12.04
C CYS A 225 -16.67 -12.11 -11.36
N PRO A 226 -15.86 -11.04 -11.19
CA PRO A 226 -14.55 -11.14 -10.56
C PRO A 226 -14.60 -11.68 -9.13
N TYR A 227 -15.62 -11.30 -8.35
CA TYR A 227 -15.77 -11.75 -6.96
C TYR A 227 -15.79 -13.28 -6.87
N PHE A 228 -16.66 -13.94 -7.64
CA PHE A 228 -16.77 -15.40 -7.59
C PHE A 228 -15.62 -16.09 -8.33
N ALA A 229 -15.07 -15.49 -9.38
CA ALA A 229 -13.87 -16.01 -10.04
C ALA A 229 -12.67 -16.06 -9.08
N SER A 230 -12.47 -15.02 -8.25
CA SER A 230 -11.44 -15.04 -7.19
C SER A 230 -11.63 -16.21 -6.20
N TRP A 231 -12.87 -16.56 -5.87
CA TRP A 231 -13.17 -17.72 -5.00
C TRP A 231 -12.96 -19.06 -5.71
N ASP A 232 -13.24 -19.15 -7.01
CA ASP A 232 -12.93 -20.36 -7.78
C ASP A 232 -11.40 -20.55 -7.90
N MET A 233 -10.64 -19.46 -8.06
CA MET A 233 -9.17 -19.48 -8.02
C MET A 233 -8.64 -19.85 -6.63
N PHE A 234 -9.31 -19.37 -5.57
CA PHE A 234 -8.94 -19.66 -4.18
C PHE A 234 -8.87 -21.16 -3.92
N GLU A 235 -9.73 -21.99 -4.50
CA GLU A 235 -9.71 -23.45 -4.31
C GLU A 235 -8.36 -24.07 -4.68
N LYS A 236 -7.75 -23.61 -5.77
CA LYS A 236 -6.46 -24.13 -6.29
C LYS A 236 -5.24 -23.30 -5.88
N ALA A 237 -5.45 -22.15 -5.23
CA ALA A 237 -4.38 -21.23 -4.89
C ALA A 237 -3.35 -21.84 -3.90
N HIS A 238 -2.07 -21.60 -4.17
CA HIS A 238 -0.94 -21.84 -3.28
C HIS A 238 -0.57 -20.59 -2.48
N ILE A 239 -0.88 -19.40 -3.00
CA ILE A 239 -0.78 -18.12 -2.31
C ILE A 239 -2.09 -17.34 -2.42
N VAL A 240 -2.59 -16.84 -1.28
CA VAL A 240 -3.84 -16.10 -1.18
C VAL A 240 -3.55 -14.73 -0.59
N PHE A 241 -3.89 -13.67 -1.30
CA PHE A 241 -3.81 -12.30 -0.81
C PHE A 241 -5.17 -11.87 -0.26
N CYS A 242 -5.23 -11.46 1.01
CA CYS A 242 -6.50 -11.08 1.64
C CYS A 242 -6.35 -9.96 2.69
N PRO A 243 -7.43 -9.25 3.02
CA PRO A 243 -7.47 -8.40 4.22
C PRO A 243 -7.30 -9.21 5.51
N TYR A 244 -6.84 -8.55 6.58
CA TYR A 244 -6.72 -9.17 7.92
C TYR A 244 -8.03 -9.79 8.39
N SER A 245 -9.16 -9.16 8.11
CA SER A 245 -10.48 -9.62 8.56
C SER A 245 -10.79 -11.05 8.11
N TYR A 246 -10.29 -11.50 6.94
CA TYR A 246 -10.49 -12.89 6.50
C TYR A 246 -9.83 -13.92 7.41
N ILE A 247 -8.76 -13.54 8.10
CA ILE A 247 -8.00 -14.42 8.98
C ILE A 247 -8.37 -14.20 10.44
N VAL A 248 -8.56 -12.96 10.89
CA VAL A 248 -8.75 -12.65 12.32
C VAL A 248 -10.20 -12.86 12.75
N ASP A 249 -11.17 -12.43 11.93
CA ASP A 249 -12.59 -12.64 12.20
C ASP A 249 -12.91 -14.14 12.12
N GLN A 250 -13.45 -14.69 13.21
CA GLN A 250 -13.73 -16.11 13.30
C GLN A 250 -14.82 -16.57 12.34
N LEU A 251 -15.86 -15.76 12.13
CA LEU A 251 -16.97 -16.09 11.25
C LEU A 251 -16.49 -16.18 9.81
N ILE A 252 -15.77 -15.14 9.36
CA ILE A 252 -15.24 -15.11 8.00
C ILE A 252 -14.24 -16.25 7.81
N ARG A 253 -13.33 -16.47 8.77
CA ARG A 253 -12.34 -17.55 8.71
C ARG A 253 -13.00 -18.92 8.58
N GLN A 254 -13.96 -19.25 9.43
CA GLN A 254 -14.61 -20.56 9.43
C GLN A 254 -15.51 -20.76 8.22
N GLU A 255 -16.35 -19.78 7.88
CA GLU A 255 -17.38 -19.90 6.85
C GLU A 255 -16.81 -19.76 5.42
N LYS A 256 -15.74 -18.97 5.24
CA LYS A 256 -15.18 -18.67 3.91
C LYS A 256 -13.87 -19.37 3.60
N LEU A 257 -12.95 -19.47 4.56
CA LEU A 257 -11.63 -20.08 4.30
C LEU A 257 -11.61 -21.57 4.65
N GLY A 258 -12.44 -22.00 5.59
CA GLY A 258 -12.64 -23.40 5.95
C GLY A 258 -11.35 -24.12 6.33
N SER A 259 -11.22 -25.37 5.89
CA SER A 259 -10.06 -26.22 6.21
C SER A 259 -8.75 -25.78 5.56
N LYS A 260 -8.76 -24.82 4.61
CA LYS A 260 -7.56 -24.39 3.90
C LYS A 260 -6.58 -23.58 4.77
N VAL A 261 -7.07 -23.03 5.89
CA VAL A 261 -6.24 -22.35 6.92
C VAL A 261 -5.49 -23.36 7.79
N VAL A 262 -5.99 -24.60 7.89
CA VAL A 262 -5.36 -25.64 8.72
C VAL A 262 -3.99 -26.03 8.12
N GLY A 263 -2.95 -25.86 8.92
CA GLY A 263 -1.56 -26.10 8.51
C GLY A 263 -0.98 -25.04 7.57
N ALA A 264 -1.69 -23.93 7.34
CA ALA A 264 -1.24 -22.87 6.45
C ALA A 264 -0.09 -22.02 7.05
N ILE A 265 0.64 -21.35 6.16
CA ILE A 265 1.60 -20.30 6.52
C ILE A 265 0.87 -18.97 6.43
N ILE A 266 0.77 -18.24 7.54
CA ILE A 266 0.06 -16.96 7.59
C ILE A 266 1.08 -15.83 7.77
N ILE A 267 1.02 -14.86 6.88
CA ILE A 267 1.86 -13.67 6.90
C ILE A 267 0.96 -12.47 7.17
N PHE A 268 1.24 -11.72 8.23
CA PHE A 268 0.61 -10.43 8.45
C PHE A 268 1.63 -9.31 8.22
N ASP A 269 1.42 -8.55 7.16
CA ASP A 269 2.25 -7.40 6.82
C ASP A 269 1.65 -6.09 7.37
N GLU A 270 2.51 -5.22 7.87
CA GLU A 270 2.16 -4.05 8.69
C GLU A 270 1.38 -4.37 9.97
N ALA A 271 1.79 -5.42 10.68
CA ALA A 271 1.10 -5.98 11.86
C ALA A 271 1.18 -5.15 13.16
N HIS A 272 1.55 -3.87 13.12
CA HIS A 272 1.71 -3.04 14.32
C HIS A 272 0.39 -2.76 15.09
N ASN A 273 -0.78 -2.96 14.46
CA ASN A 273 -2.09 -2.90 15.10
C ASN A 273 -2.70 -4.27 15.41
N MET A 274 -1.95 -5.37 15.31
CA MET A 274 -2.52 -6.71 15.49
C MET A 274 -3.21 -6.88 16.86
N GLU A 275 -2.65 -6.28 17.91
CA GLU A 275 -3.25 -6.29 19.25
C GLU A 275 -4.66 -5.67 19.26
N ASP A 276 -4.85 -4.53 18.61
CA ASP A 276 -6.15 -3.86 18.55
C ASP A 276 -7.12 -4.65 17.67
N ILE A 277 -6.67 -5.10 16.50
CA ILE A 277 -7.50 -5.85 15.54
C ILE A 277 -7.98 -7.18 16.14
N ALA A 278 -7.13 -7.88 16.91
CA ALA A 278 -7.51 -9.12 17.58
C ALA A 278 -8.49 -8.87 18.74
N ARG A 279 -8.33 -7.78 19.51
CA ARG A 279 -9.30 -7.40 20.55
C ARG A 279 -10.64 -7.00 19.95
N GLU A 280 -10.64 -6.19 18.91
CA GLU A 280 -11.84 -5.76 18.18
C GLU A 280 -12.61 -6.96 17.62
N ALA A 281 -11.92 -7.92 16.98
CA ALA A 281 -12.53 -9.13 16.44
C ALA A 281 -13.12 -10.07 17.51
N GLY A 282 -12.71 -9.91 18.77
CA GLY A 282 -13.24 -10.65 19.90
C GLY A 282 -14.19 -9.82 20.76
N SER A 283 -14.63 -8.65 20.30
CA SER A 283 -15.51 -7.74 21.03
C SER A 283 -16.80 -7.50 20.25
N PHE A 284 -17.86 -7.08 20.94
CA PHE A 284 -19.08 -6.59 20.28
C PHE A 284 -19.65 -5.34 20.97
N ASP A 285 -20.40 -4.55 20.20
CA ASP A 285 -21.21 -3.42 20.67
C ASP A 285 -22.65 -3.58 20.15
N LEU A 286 -23.62 -3.67 21.06
CA LEU A 286 -25.03 -3.88 20.78
C LEU A 286 -25.86 -2.68 21.25
N GLY A 287 -26.31 -1.89 20.28
CA GLY A 287 -27.21 -0.77 20.52
C GLY A 287 -28.62 -1.23 20.87
N GLU A 288 -29.29 -0.50 21.77
CA GLU A 288 -30.69 -0.74 22.14
C GLU A 288 -31.63 -0.69 20.93
N GLU A 289 -31.38 0.22 19.98
CA GLU A 289 -32.17 0.30 18.74
C GLU A 289 -32.05 -0.98 17.88
N THR A 290 -30.94 -1.71 17.97
CA THR A 290 -30.74 -2.97 17.26
C THR A 290 -31.55 -4.09 17.91
N LEU A 291 -31.62 -4.15 19.24
CA LEU A 291 -32.42 -5.14 19.97
C LEU A 291 -33.91 -5.06 19.58
N PHE A 292 -34.48 -3.85 19.54
CA PHE A 292 -35.87 -3.65 19.11
C PHE A 292 -36.13 -4.08 17.66
N LYS A 293 -35.15 -3.88 16.77
CA LYS A 293 -35.23 -4.34 15.38
C LYS A 293 -35.18 -5.86 15.29
N LEU A 294 -34.26 -6.51 16.01
CA LEU A 294 -34.16 -7.98 16.06
C LEU A 294 -35.47 -8.60 16.58
N GLN A 295 -36.08 -8.00 17.61
CA GLN A 295 -37.38 -8.47 18.12
C GLN A 295 -38.49 -8.37 17.06
N SER A 296 -38.50 -7.30 16.29
CA SER A 296 -39.48 -7.10 15.20
C SER A 296 -39.24 -8.09 14.05
N GLU A 297 -37.98 -8.38 13.72
CA GLU A 297 -37.58 -9.35 12.68
C GLU A 297 -37.90 -10.80 13.06
N LEU A 298 -37.98 -11.13 14.35
CA LEU A 298 -38.33 -12.47 14.81
C LEU A 298 -39.83 -12.81 14.67
N GLN A 299 -40.71 -11.82 14.52
CA GLN A 299 -42.17 -12.04 14.45
C GLN A 299 -42.62 -13.09 13.42
N PRO A 300 -42.08 -13.14 12.19
CA PRO A 300 -42.46 -14.16 11.21
C PRO A 300 -42.14 -15.60 11.66
N ILE A 301 -41.16 -15.79 12.55
CA ILE A 301 -40.76 -17.11 13.07
C ILE A 301 -41.72 -17.60 14.15
N ALA A 302 -42.47 -16.70 14.79
CA ALA A 302 -43.41 -17.06 15.85
C ALA A 302 -44.45 -18.11 15.43
N VAL A 303 -44.82 -18.11 14.14
CA VAL A 303 -45.79 -19.06 13.57
C VAL A 303 -45.13 -20.39 13.21
N GLU A 304 -43.97 -20.34 12.55
CA GLU A 304 -43.30 -21.53 11.99
C GLU A 304 -42.52 -22.33 13.03
N MET A 305 -41.85 -21.65 13.97
CA MET A 305 -41.00 -22.26 15.00
C MET A 305 -41.30 -21.66 16.39
N PRO A 306 -42.49 -21.89 16.96
CA PRO A 306 -42.98 -21.18 18.15
C PRO A 306 -42.16 -21.43 19.42
N GLN A 307 -41.45 -22.56 19.50
CA GLN A 307 -40.59 -22.89 20.65
C GLN A 307 -39.24 -22.16 20.56
N ILE A 308 -38.66 -22.07 19.37
CA ILE A 308 -37.40 -21.36 19.12
C ILE A 308 -37.63 -19.85 19.24
N TYR A 309 -38.70 -19.34 18.62
CA TYR A 309 -39.12 -17.95 18.76
C TYR A 309 -39.24 -17.53 20.22
N ARG A 310 -39.94 -18.33 21.06
CA ARG A 310 -40.11 -18.02 22.49
C ARG A 310 -38.78 -17.93 23.22
N ARG A 311 -37.83 -18.83 22.95
CA ARG A 311 -36.51 -18.83 23.61
C ARG A 311 -35.67 -17.61 23.22
N VAL A 312 -35.60 -17.32 21.92
CA VAL A 312 -34.81 -16.19 21.41
C VAL A 312 -35.44 -14.86 21.80
N SER A 313 -36.76 -14.72 21.70
CA SER A 313 -37.49 -13.52 22.13
C SER A 313 -37.31 -13.27 23.63
N ASP A 314 -37.41 -14.30 24.48
CA ASP A 314 -37.22 -14.15 25.94
C ASP A 314 -35.83 -13.60 26.28
N VAL A 315 -34.77 -14.03 25.57
CA VAL A 315 -33.42 -13.46 25.77
C VAL A 315 -33.36 -11.99 25.36
N ILE A 316 -33.94 -11.63 24.20
CA ILE A 316 -33.96 -10.22 23.75
C ILE A 316 -34.78 -9.34 24.70
N ASP A 317 -35.95 -9.81 25.13
CA ASP A 317 -36.83 -9.10 26.07
C ASP A 317 -36.14 -8.88 27.42
N ARG A 318 -35.42 -9.90 27.93
CA ARG A 318 -34.67 -9.79 29.18
C ARG A 318 -33.46 -8.88 29.06
N LEU A 319 -32.77 -8.87 27.91
CA LEU A 319 -31.69 -7.90 27.66
C LEU A 319 -32.23 -6.47 27.67
N ILE A 320 -33.35 -6.22 26.98
CA ILE A 320 -34.01 -4.90 26.97
C ILE A 320 -34.42 -4.49 28.39
N SER A 321 -35.05 -5.41 29.13
CA SER A 321 -35.47 -5.17 30.51
C SER A 321 -34.29 -4.90 31.45
N TRP A 322 -33.21 -5.66 31.33
CA TRP A 322 -31.98 -5.47 32.11
C TRP A 322 -31.33 -4.12 31.82
N ILE A 323 -31.19 -3.73 30.54
CA ILE A 323 -30.69 -2.40 30.14
C ILE A 323 -31.55 -1.31 30.79
N GLY A 324 -32.87 -1.42 30.68
CA GLY A 324 -33.83 -0.49 31.29
C GLY A 324 -33.62 -0.38 32.80
N SER A 325 -33.46 -1.51 33.50
CA SER A 325 -33.28 -1.55 34.95
C SER A 325 -31.99 -0.88 35.45
N LYS A 326 -30.93 -0.86 34.62
CA LYS A 326 -29.62 -0.30 35.00
C LYS A 326 -29.50 1.20 34.69
N THR A 327 -30.43 1.77 33.90
CA THR A 327 -30.43 3.15 33.41
C THR A 327 -30.07 4.21 34.46
N ASP A 328 -30.66 4.11 35.66
CA ASP A 328 -30.49 5.09 36.74
C ASP A 328 -29.29 4.77 37.67
N SER A 329 -28.72 3.57 37.54
CA SER A 329 -27.56 3.11 38.32
C SER A 329 -26.21 3.38 37.64
N LEU A 330 -26.23 3.85 36.38
CA LEU A 330 -25.01 4.10 35.62
C LEU A 330 -24.22 5.27 36.22
N ALA A 331 -22.89 5.12 36.29
CA ALA A 331 -22.04 6.19 36.80
C ALA A 331 -21.96 7.35 35.79
N LYS A 332 -22.19 8.58 36.28
CA LYS A 332 -22.09 9.80 35.46
C LYS A 332 -20.64 10.06 35.06
N ARG A 333 -20.36 10.19 33.76
CA ARG A 333 -19.04 10.57 33.23
C ARG A 333 -19.02 12.06 32.88
N ASP A 334 -20.02 12.51 32.13
CA ASP A 334 -20.25 13.92 31.83
C ASP A 334 -21.76 14.25 31.76
N HIS A 335 -22.14 15.40 31.21
CA HIS A 335 -23.55 15.82 31.13
C HIS A 335 -24.40 15.01 30.16
N GLN A 336 -23.77 14.32 29.20
CA GLN A 336 -24.43 13.58 28.12
C GLN A 336 -24.00 12.12 28.04
N HIS A 337 -23.11 11.66 28.93
CA HIS A 337 -22.57 10.29 28.93
C HIS A 337 -22.53 9.69 30.33
N TYR A 338 -23.07 8.49 30.44
CA TYR A 338 -23.05 7.64 31.63
C TYR A 338 -22.50 6.26 31.24
N PHE A 339 -21.74 5.64 32.15
CA PHE A 339 -21.08 4.37 31.89
C PHE A 339 -20.82 3.59 33.18
N SER A 340 -21.10 2.29 33.15
CA SER A 340 -20.66 1.33 34.16
C SER A 340 -20.06 0.09 33.46
N SER A 341 -19.11 -0.56 34.11
CA SER A 341 -18.55 -1.84 33.64
C SER A 341 -18.42 -2.88 34.74
N TRP A 342 -18.38 -4.13 34.31
CA TRP A 342 -18.27 -5.31 35.15
C TRP A 342 -17.30 -6.30 34.50
N THR A 343 -16.48 -6.97 35.32
CA THR A 343 -15.52 -7.99 34.88
C THR A 343 -15.59 -9.24 35.77
N GLY A 344 -15.07 -10.36 35.29
CA GLY A 344 -15.01 -11.60 36.07
C GLY A 344 -16.40 -12.12 36.46
N ASP A 345 -16.53 -12.59 37.69
CA ASP A 345 -17.79 -13.08 38.25
C ASP A 345 -18.89 -12.02 38.29
N LYS A 346 -18.54 -10.72 38.32
CA LYS A 346 -19.53 -9.65 38.24
C LYS A 346 -20.17 -9.61 36.85
N ALA A 347 -19.36 -9.65 35.79
CA ALA A 347 -19.85 -9.72 34.42
C ALA A 347 -20.73 -10.95 34.20
N LEU A 348 -20.32 -12.10 34.74
CA LEU A 348 -21.10 -13.33 34.67
C LEU A 348 -22.47 -13.17 35.33
N ARG A 349 -22.54 -12.60 36.53
CA ARG A 349 -23.83 -12.35 37.21
C ARG A 349 -24.74 -11.41 36.44
N GLU A 350 -24.19 -10.34 35.86
CA GLU A 350 -24.98 -9.39 35.05
C GLU A 350 -25.51 -10.06 33.76
N LEU A 351 -24.73 -10.94 33.13
CA LEU A 351 -25.19 -11.76 32.01
C LEU A 351 -26.25 -12.79 32.45
N GLU A 352 -26.10 -13.40 33.62
CA GLU A 352 -27.10 -14.33 34.18
C GLU A 352 -28.42 -13.61 34.52
N GLU A 353 -28.38 -12.39 35.04
CA GLU A 353 -29.55 -11.52 35.25
C GLU A 353 -30.31 -11.22 33.94
N SER A 354 -29.58 -11.15 32.82
CA SER A 354 -30.16 -11.01 31.47
C SER A 354 -30.46 -12.35 30.76
N ASN A 355 -30.40 -13.48 31.48
CA ASN A 355 -30.66 -14.85 31.00
C ASN A 355 -29.65 -15.39 29.98
N ILE A 356 -28.46 -14.81 29.92
CA ILE A 356 -27.31 -15.35 29.19
C ILE A 356 -26.45 -16.12 30.20
N THR A 357 -26.78 -17.40 30.38
CA THR A 357 -26.06 -18.30 31.29
C THR A 357 -25.12 -19.22 30.53
N ARG A 358 -24.02 -19.66 31.16
CA ARG A 358 -23.09 -20.61 30.54
C ARG A 358 -23.74 -21.95 30.16
N LYS A 359 -24.67 -22.45 30.98
CA LYS A 359 -25.39 -23.70 30.70
C LYS A 359 -26.41 -23.53 29.56
N GLY A 360 -27.09 -22.39 29.52
CA GLY A 360 -28.06 -22.07 28.48
C GLY A 360 -27.44 -21.60 27.17
N PHE A 361 -26.17 -21.17 27.17
CA PHE A 361 -25.51 -20.63 25.98
C PHE A 361 -25.45 -21.65 24.83
N ALA A 362 -25.13 -22.92 25.10
CA ALA A 362 -25.09 -23.94 24.04
C ALA A 362 -26.46 -24.15 23.37
N ASP A 363 -27.53 -24.17 24.17
CA ASP A 363 -28.90 -24.26 23.67
C ASP A 363 -29.30 -22.99 22.92
N LEU A 364 -28.88 -21.82 23.41
CA LEU A 364 -29.12 -20.53 22.77
C LEU A 364 -28.43 -20.44 21.41
N SER A 365 -27.13 -20.76 21.34
CA SER A 365 -26.38 -20.82 20.08
C SER A 365 -27.07 -21.71 19.06
N LYS A 366 -27.53 -22.89 19.48
CA LYS A 366 -28.29 -23.80 18.60
C LYS A 366 -29.61 -23.19 18.12
N CYS A 367 -30.36 -22.52 19.00
CA CYS A 367 -31.59 -21.84 18.62
C CYS A 367 -31.33 -20.73 17.59
N PHE A 368 -30.28 -19.93 17.79
CA PHE A 368 -29.88 -18.90 16.83
C PHE A 368 -29.45 -19.49 15.49
N GLU A 369 -28.67 -20.58 15.47
CA GLU A 369 -28.30 -21.27 14.23
C GLU A 369 -29.53 -21.78 13.45
N GLU A 370 -30.51 -22.36 14.13
CA GLU A 370 -31.78 -22.82 13.53
C GLU A 370 -32.59 -21.65 12.95
N VAL A 371 -32.62 -20.51 13.64
CA VAL A 371 -33.23 -19.27 13.12
C VAL A 371 -32.51 -18.77 11.87
N SER A 372 -31.18 -18.74 11.89
CA SER A 372 -30.38 -18.27 10.75
C SER A 372 -30.53 -19.19 9.54
N GLN A 373 -30.63 -20.51 9.75
CA GLN A 373 -30.99 -21.47 8.70
C GLN A 373 -32.40 -21.23 8.14
N PHE A 374 -33.40 -20.97 9.00
CA PHE A 374 -34.75 -20.66 8.57
C PHE A 374 -34.81 -19.41 7.69
N PHE A 375 -34.16 -18.32 8.11
CA PHE A 375 -34.06 -17.09 7.31
C PHE A 375 -33.31 -17.32 5.99
N TYR A 376 -32.30 -18.19 5.97
CA TYR A 376 -31.53 -18.51 4.77
C TYR A 376 -32.34 -19.36 3.76
N VAL A 377 -33.03 -20.39 4.23
CA VAL A 377 -33.69 -21.39 3.39
C VAL A 377 -35.10 -20.94 2.98
N ILE A 378 -35.94 -20.55 3.95
CA ILE A 378 -37.39 -20.41 3.79
C ILE A 378 -37.79 -18.99 3.39
N PHE A 379 -37.23 -17.95 4.01
CA PHE A 379 -37.67 -16.57 3.78
C PHE A 379 -37.52 -16.02 2.35
N PRO A 380 -36.55 -16.45 1.52
CA PRO A 380 -36.49 -15.97 0.15
C PRO A 380 -37.61 -16.51 -0.75
N HIS A 381 -38.41 -17.50 -0.29
CA HIS A 381 -39.65 -17.93 -0.97
C HIS A 381 -40.88 -17.10 -0.55
N ALA A 382 -40.90 -16.55 0.68
CA ALA A 382 -42.02 -15.74 1.20
C ALA A 382 -42.02 -14.28 0.71
N PHE A 383 -40.92 -13.82 0.09
CA PHE A 383 -40.73 -12.44 -0.42
C PHE A 383 -41.79 -11.97 -1.43
N PHE A 384 -42.58 -12.89 -2.00
CA PHE A 384 -43.66 -12.55 -2.95
C PHE A 384 -44.99 -12.16 -2.29
N TYR A 385 -45.19 -12.43 -0.99
CA TYR A 385 -46.52 -12.28 -0.36
C TYR A 385 -46.58 -11.34 0.83
N THR A 386 -45.48 -11.11 1.55
CA THR A 386 -45.45 -10.20 2.70
C THR A 386 -44.45 -9.07 2.45
N LYS A 387 -44.91 -7.82 2.44
CA LYS A 387 -44.07 -6.60 2.36
C LYS A 387 -43.24 -6.37 3.64
N VAL A 388 -42.66 -7.43 4.22
CA VAL A 388 -41.78 -7.33 5.38
C VAL A 388 -40.35 -7.38 4.87
N GLN A 389 -39.70 -6.23 4.90
CA GLN A 389 -38.29 -6.09 4.59
C GLN A 389 -37.51 -6.64 5.80
N CYS A 390 -37.07 -7.89 5.72
CA CYS A 390 -36.05 -8.40 6.64
C CYS A 390 -34.73 -7.80 6.16
N ASP A 391 -34.34 -6.67 6.75
CA ASP A 391 -33.02 -6.11 6.51
C ASP A 391 -31.97 -7.14 6.94
N SER A 392 -30.77 -7.11 6.39
CA SER A 392 -29.65 -8.01 6.74
C SER A 392 -29.16 -7.93 8.20
N LEU A 393 -29.95 -7.35 9.10
CA LEU A 393 -29.60 -7.10 10.50
C LEU A 393 -29.42 -8.41 11.26
N TRP A 394 -30.35 -9.38 11.14
CA TRP A 394 -30.20 -10.69 11.80
C TRP A 394 -28.81 -11.30 11.58
N TYR A 395 -28.38 -11.47 10.31
CA TYR A 395 -27.11 -12.13 9.92
C TYR A 395 -25.82 -11.37 10.32
N ASN A 396 -25.91 -10.07 10.61
CA ASN A 396 -24.74 -9.28 10.99
C ASN A 396 -24.59 -9.19 12.53
N TYR A 397 -25.69 -9.22 13.28
CA TYR A 397 -25.66 -8.99 14.73
C TYR A 397 -25.81 -10.27 15.57
N ASP A 398 -26.44 -11.33 15.05
CA ASP A 398 -26.50 -12.63 15.74
C ASP A 398 -25.11 -13.26 15.88
N ALA A 399 -24.35 -13.20 14.79
CA ALA A 399 -23.08 -13.91 14.67
C ALA A 399 -21.98 -13.28 15.52
N GLU A 400 -21.90 -11.94 15.58
CA GLU A 400 -20.89 -11.22 16.39
C GLU A 400 -21.11 -11.44 17.90
N LEU A 401 -22.37 -11.37 18.35
CA LEU A 401 -22.75 -11.64 19.74
C LEU A 401 -22.39 -13.08 20.14
N LEU A 402 -22.78 -14.06 19.32
CA LEU A 402 -22.54 -15.47 19.61
C LEU A 402 -21.06 -15.84 19.57
N VAL A 403 -20.29 -15.27 18.64
CA VAL A 403 -18.83 -15.50 18.58
C VAL A 403 -18.15 -14.96 19.81
N THR A 404 -18.47 -13.73 20.19
CA THR A 404 -17.86 -13.08 21.35
C THR A 404 -18.22 -13.80 22.65
N LEU A 405 -19.50 -14.14 22.84
CA LEU A 405 -19.93 -14.99 23.96
C LEU A 405 -19.32 -16.39 23.89
N GLY A 406 -19.11 -16.92 22.69
CA GLY A 406 -18.41 -18.17 22.44
C GLY A 406 -17.00 -18.14 22.99
N TYR A 407 -16.21 -17.09 22.69
CA TYR A 407 -14.91 -16.89 23.31
C TYR A 407 -15.01 -16.71 24.83
N PHE A 408 -15.94 -15.89 25.31
CA PHE A 408 -16.15 -15.61 26.73
C PHE A 408 -16.41 -16.88 27.56
N PHE A 409 -17.27 -17.79 27.06
CA PHE A 409 -17.61 -19.05 27.72
C PHE A 409 -16.71 -20.23 27.37
N SER A 410 -15.82 -20.10 26.37
CA SER A 410 -14.93 -21.18 25.94
C SER A 410 -13.94 -21.62 27.04
N LYS A 411 -13.37 -22.83 26.85
CA LYS A 411 -12.36 -23.43 27.75
C LYS A 411 -12.77 -23.37 29.22
N ASP A 412 -14.01 -23.73 29.46
CA ASP A 412 -14.63 -23.72 30.78
C ASP A 412 -14.65 -22.36 31.50
N GLY A 413 -14.75 -21.27 30.73
CA GLY A 413 -14.77 -19.90 31.26
C GLY A 413 -13.39 -19.35 31.61
N SER A 414 -12.31 -19.96 31.10
CA SER A 414 -10.94 -19.47 31.37
C SER A 414 -10.70 -18.03 30.90
N HIS A 415 -11.52 -17.56 29.96
CA HIS A 415 -11.42 -16.22 29.37
C HIS A 415 -12.35 -15.20 30.02
N ILE A 416 -13.19 -15.54 31.00
CA ILE A 416 -14.14 -14.59 31.62
C ILE A 416 -13.42 -13.34 32.18
N LEU A 417 -12.22 -13.52 32.73
CA LEU A 417 -11.39 -12.44 33.26
C LEU A 417 -10.70 -11.58 32.17
N ASP A 418 -10.73 -12.01 30.91
CA ASP A 418 -10.20 -11.28 29.75
C ASP A 418 -11.18 -10.27 29.17
N TYR A 419 -12.39 -10.19 29.72
CA TYR A 419 -13.48 -9.37 29.19
C TYR A 419 -13.99 -8.33 30.18
N GLU A 420 -14.49 -7.23 29.62
CA GLU A 420 -15.24 -6.19 30.31
C GLU A 420 -16.63 -6.08 29.69
N LEU A 421 -17.66 -6.34 30.48
CA LEU A 421 -19.04 -6.04 30.14
C LEU A 421 -19.28 -4.57 30.45
N GLY A 422 -19.71 -3.78 29.47
CA GLY A 422 -19.97 -2.35 29.61
C GLY A 422 -21.40 -2.00 29.24
N LEU A 423 -22.00 -1.05 29.95
CA LEU A 423 -23.26 -0.43 29.55
C LEU A 423 -23.09 1.09 29.50
N GLN A 424 -23.25 1.65 28.30
CA GLN A 424 -23.19 3.08 28.05
C GLN A 424 -24.59 3.65 27.83
N ARG A 425 -24.84 4.85 28.36
CA ARG A 425 -26.01 5.67 28.06
C ARG A 425 -25.55 7.04 27.59
N PHE A 426 -25.97 7.45 26.41
CA PHE A 426 -25.57 8.73 25.82
C PHE A 426 -26.65 9.38 24.96
N ILE A 427 -26.48 10.66 24.63
CA ILE A 427 -27.37 11.40 23.75
C ILE A 427 -26.87 11.30 22.30
N LYS A 428 -27.67 10.70 21.41
CA LYS A 428 -27.36 10.62 19.98
C LYS A 428 -27.78 11.93 19.30
N GLY A 429 -26.82 12.67 18.73
CA GLY A 429 -27.09 13.92 18.01
C GLY A 429 -27.73 13.66 16.65
N GLY A 430 -28.91 14.23 16.41
CA GLY A 430 -29.54 14.39 15.10
C GLY A 430 -29.78 15.87 14.80
N ASP A 431 -30.16 16.22 13.56
CA ASP A 431 -30.41 17.60 13.10
C ASP A 431 -31.52 18.35 13.88
N SER A 432 -32.27 17.67 14.75
CA SER A 432 -33.25 18.27 15.67
C SER A 432 -32.62 18.62 17.02
N SER A 433 -32.91 19.82 17.53
CA SER A 433 -32.36 20.44 18.75
C SER A 433 -32.62 19.72 20.08
N GLU A 434 -33.26 18.55 20.09
CA GLU A 434 -33.39 17.67 21.27
C GLU A 434 -32.87 16.27 20.93
N GLY A 435 -31.74 15.87 21.51
CA GLY A 435 -31.16 14.55 21.27
C GLY A 435 -31.87 13.45 22.07
N LYS A 436 -31.99 12.26 21.48
CA LYS A 436 -32.60 11.09 22.12
C LYS A 436 -31.55 10.32 22.94
N TRP A 437 -31.88 9.97 24.19
CA TRP A 437 -31.09 9.04 24.98
C TRP A 437 -31.10 7.65 24.36
N THR A 438 -29.94 7.02 24.28
CA THR A 438 -29.78 5.66 23.77
C THR A 438 -28.77 4.91 24.62
N HIS A 439 -28.90 3.57 24.62
CA HIS A 439 -27.99 2.67 25.31
C HIS A 439 -27.17 1.83 24.34
N THR A 440 -25.97 1.46 24.77
CA THR A 440 -25.13 0.48 24.10
C THR A 440 -24.55 -0.49 25.13
N LEU A 441 -24.91 -1.76 24.97
CA LEU A 441 -24.34 -2.88 25.71
C LEU A 441 -23.13 -3.38 24.96
N SER A 442 -22.01 -3.55 25.65
CA SER A 442 -20.75 -3.96 25.04
C SER A 442 -20.11 -5.10 25.81
N LEU A 443 -19.47 -6.03 25.11
CA LEU A 443 -18.58 -7.01 25.72
C LEU A 443 -17.23 -6.89 25.02
N TRP A 444 -16.28 -6.26 25.70
CA TRP A 444 -14.98 -5.94 25.12
C TRP A 444 -13.91 -6.90 25.59
N CYS A 445 -13.21 -7.51 24.64
CA CYS A 445 -12.03 -8.31 24.89
C CYS A 445 -10.82 -7.40 25.19
N MET A 446 -10.25 -7.56 26.38
CA MET A 446 -9.07 -6.80 26.82
C MET A 446 -7.75 -7.49 26.46
N ASN A 447 -7.79 -8.77 26.10
CA ASN A 447 -6.62 -9.60 25.83
C ASN A 447 -6.65 -10.17 24.41
N PRO A 448 -5.80 -9.69 23.48
CA PRO A 448 -5.84 -10.15 22.10
C PRO A 448 -5.48 -11.63 21.93
N SER A 449 -4.79 -12.24 22.90
CA SER A 449 -4.46 -13.67 22.86
C SER A 449 -5.68 -14.59 22.82
N VAL A 450 -6.86 -14.14 23.29
CA VAL A 450 -8.10 -14.92 23.24
C VAL A 450 -8.44 -15.30 21.80
N VAL A 451 -8.43 -14.31 20.90
CA VAL A 451 -8.71 -14.51 19.46
C VAL A 451 -7.48 -15.02 18.73
N PHE A 452 -6.30 -14.49 19.05
CA PHE A 452 -5.09 -14.80 18.30
C PHE A 452 -4.65 -16.25 18.46
N LYS A 453 -4.89 -16.87 19.63
CA LYS A 453 -4.53 -18.26 19.90
C LYS A 453 -5.21 -19.24 18.95
N ASP A 454 -6.46 -19.00 18.57
CA ASP A 454 -7.16 -19.86 17.62
C ASP A 454 -6.51 -19.82 16.22
N ILE A 455 -5.97 -18.68 15.82
CA ILE A 455 -5.23 -18.52 14.56
C ILE A 455 -3.89 -19.27 14.63
N VAL A 456 -3.21 -19.18 15.77
CA VAL A 456 -1.97 -19.92 16.06
C VAL A 456 -2.22 -21.42 16.03
N ASP A 457 -3.34 -21.88 16.59
CA ASP A 457 -3.68 -23.30 16.66
C ASP A 457 -4.07 -23.90 15.31
N LEU A 458 -4.58 -23.09 14.38
CA LEU A 458 -4.90 -23.55 13.02
C LEU A 458 -3.68 -23.54 12.09
N SER A 459 -2.70 -22.68 12.32
CA SER A 459 -1.57 -22.47 11.39
C SER A 459 -0.33 -23.31 11.72
N SER A 460 0.49 -23.58 10.70
CA SER A 460 1.82 -24.17 10.89
C SER A 460 2.87 -23.11 11.26
N SER A 461 2.74 -21.93 10.68
CA SER A 461 3.62 -20.78 10.94
C SER A 461 2.85 -19.48 10.79
N ILE A 462 3.17 -18.53 11.67
CA ILE A 462 2.71 -17.14 11.57
C ILE A 462 3.95 -16.26 11.50
N ILE A 463 4.00 -15.39 10.50
CA ILE A 463 5.06 -14.39 10.32
C ILE A 463 4.42 -13.02 10.44
N LEU A 464 4.75 -12.30 11.51
CA LEU A 464 4.33 -10.92 11.73
C LEU A 464 5.47 -9.99 11.32
N THR A 465 5.19 -9.04 10.44
CA THR A 465 6.17 -8.05 9.99
C THR A 465 5.60 -6.64 9.99
N SER A 466 6.40 -5.66 10.41
CA SER A 466 6.11 -4.22 10.25
C SER A 466 7.40 -3.40 10.45
N GLY A 467 7.34 -2.11 10.14
CA GLY A 467 8.43 -1.18 10.42
C GLY A 467 8.56 -0.74 11.88
N THR A 468 7.59 -1.06 12.74
CA THR A 468 7.50 -0.49 14.11
C THR A 468 6.94 -1.49 15.13
N LEU A 469 7.46 -2.73 15.17
CA LEU A 469 7.00 -3.76 16.11
C LEU A 469 7.65 -3.63 17.50
N SER A 470 8.84 -3.04 17.58
CA SER A 470 9.63 -2.91 18.80
C SER A 470 8.96 -2.00 19.83
N PRO A 471 9.06 -2.31 21.14
CA PRO A 471 9.68 -3.51 21.72
C PRO A 471 8.94 -4.83 21.40
N MET A 472 9.70 -5.83 20.93
CA MET A 472 9.16 -7.11 20.46
C MET A 472 8.60 -7.98 21.58
N ASP A 473 9.25 -7.98 22.75
CA ASP A 473 8.84 -8.82 23.88
C ASP A 473 7.46 -8.43 24.39
N SER A 474 7.16 -7.13 24.48
CA SER A 474 5.83 -6.69 24.92
C SER A 474 4.74 -7.01 23.90
N PHE A 475 5.03 -6.87 22.61
CA PHE A 475 4.10 -7.27 21.55
C PHE A 475 3.84 -8.79 21.58
N SER A 476 4.88 -9.59 21.83
CA SER A 476 4.77 -11.04 22.02
C SER A 476 3.89 -11.40 23.22
N SER A 477 4.12 -10.73 24.36
CA SER A 477 3.33 -10.94 25.57
C SER A 477 1.85 -10.59 25.39
N GLU A 478 1.52 -9.46 24.75
CA GLU A 478 0.13 -9.06 24.51
C GLU A 478 -0.61 -10.09 23.64
N LEU A 479 0.04 -10.61 22.57
CA LEU A 479 -0.55 -11.68 21.75
C LEU A 479 -0.59 -13.05 22.43
N GLY A 480 0.00 -13.18 23.63
CA GLY A 480 -0.01 -14.40 24.43
C GLY A 480 0.69 -15.59 23.76
N MET A 481 1.71 -15.32 22.95
CA MET A 481 2.49 -16.36 22.26
C MET A 481 3.98 -16.05 22.27
N GLN A 482 4.81 -17.07 22.12
CA GLN A 482 6.25 -16.93 21.94
C GLN A 482 6.61 -17.09 20.46
N PHE A 483 7.44 -16.17 19.96
CA PHE A 483 8.00 -16.28 18.62
C PHE A 483 9.37 -16.99 18.68
N GLY A 484 9.50 -18.10 17.95
CA GLY A 484 10.76 -18.85 17.88
C GLY A 484 11.87 -18.12 17.10
N ALA A 485 11.51 -17.01 16.44
CA ALA A 485 12.38 -16.17 15.65
C ALA A 485 12.01 -14.68 15.78
N CYS A 486 12.91 -13.87 16.35
CA CYS A 486 12.74 -12.40 16.44
C CYS A 486 13.90 -11.68 15.73
N LEU A 487 13.61 -10.73 14.84
CA LEU A 487 14.63 -9.96 14.11
C LEU A 487 14.28 -8.47 14.06
N GLU A 488 15.17 -7.62 14.53
CA GLU A 488 15.13 -6.17 14.30
C GLU A 488 16.21 -5.80 13.28
N ALA A 489 15.82 -5.63 12.02
CA ALA A 489 16.75 -5.44 10.92
C ALA A 489 17.28 -3.98 10.86
N PRO A 490 18.56 -3.74 10.56
CA PRO A 490 19.09 -2.38 10.44
C PRO A 490 18.54 -1.65 9.20
N HIS A 491 18.52 -0.32 9.25
CA HIS A 491 18.11 0.50 8.11
C HIS A 491 19.14 0.44 6.98
N VAL A 492 18.69 0.58 5.73
CA VAL A 492 19.53 0.61 4.52
C VAL A 492 20.25 1.95 4.25
N VAL A 493 19.95 3.00 5.03
CA VAL A 493 20.53 4.34 4.84
C VAL A 493 21.52 4.63 5.95
N ASP A 494 22.50 5.47 5.67
CA ASP A 494 23.34 6.03 6.72
C ASP A 494 22.55 7.13 7.46
N ALA A 495 22.08 6.82 8.67
CA ALA A 495 21.27 7.72 9.47
C ALA A 495 22.03 9.01 9.89
N ASN A 496 23.35 9.05 9.82
CA ASN A 496 24.14 10.23 10.16
C ASN A 496 24.34 11.18 8.97
N GLN A 497 24.27 10.65 7.74
CA GLN A 497 24.52 11.42 6.51
C GLN A 497 23.25 11.70 5.71
N GLN A 498 22.31 10.76 5.69
CA GLN A 498 21.07 10.86 4.90
C GLN A 498 19.86 11.31 5.73
N VAL A 499 19.97 11.34 7.06
CA VAL A 499 18.86 11.71 7.95
C VAL A 499 19.29 12.79 8.93
N TRP A 500 18.53 13.88 9.01
CA TRP A 500 18.68 14.87 10.06
C TRP A 500 17.57 14.70 11.09
N ALA A 501 17.88 14.10 12.22
CA ALA A 501 16.92 13.92 13.31
C ALA A 501 17.22 14.92 14.43
N ALA A 502 16.23 15.67 14.90
CA ALA A 502 16.45 16.65 15.97
C ALA A 502 15.25 16.81 16.89
N GLY A 503 15.52 16.96 18.19
CA GLY A 503 14.55 17.44 19.18
C GLY A 503 14.66 18.96 19.32
N ILE A 504 13.56 19.66 19.08
CA ILE A 504 13.44 21.12 19.27
C ILE A 504 12.48 21.38 20.42
N PHE A 505 12.97 22.07 21.43
CA PHE A 505 12.31 22.18 22.73
C PHE A 505 11.68 23.55 22.99
N SER A 506 12.14 24.59 22.30
CA SER A 506 11.65 25.96 22.39
C SER A 506 11.57 26.59 21.00
N GLY A 507 10.65 27.52 20.80
CA GLY A 507 10.53 28.27 19.55
C GLY A 507 11.45 29.51 19.48
N PRO A 508 11.39 30.32 18.40
CA PRO A 508 12.26 31.49 18.14
C PRO A 508 12.30 32.58 19.21
N SER A 509 11.41 32.54 20.20
CA SER A 509 11.36 33.52 21.30
C SER A 509 11.64 32.86 22.66
N ASN A 510 12.37 31.74 22.66
CA ASN A 510 12.63 30.86 23.81
C ASN A 510 11.37 30.39 24.55
N GLN A 511 10.22 30.43 23.87
CA GLN A 511 8.97 29.91 24.41
C GLN A 511 9.00 28.38 24.37
N PRO A 512 8.76 27.68 25.50
CA PRO A 512 8.73 26.23 25.53
C PRO A 512 7.69 25.66 24.57
N LEU A 513 8.08 24.64 23.80
CA LEU A 513 7.16 23.91 22.94
C LEU A 513 6.67 22.68 23.71
N ASN A 514 5.47 22.74 24.26
CA ASN A 514 4.86 21.61 24.96
C ASN A 514 3.42 21.41 24.49
N ALA A 515 3.18 20.32 23.76
CA ALA A 515 1.86 20.02 23.19
C ALA A 515 0.96 19.19 24.14
N SER A 516 1.30 19.09 25.43
CA SER A 516 0.51 18.36 26.42
C SER A 516 -0.85 19.04 26.66
N TYR A 517 -1.79 18.31 27.27
CA TYR A 517 -3.09 18.87 27.64
C TYR A 517 -3.00 20.08 28.58
N LYS A 518 -1.94 20.16 29.38
CA LYS A 518 -1.75 21.24 30.36
C LYS A 518 -1.44 22.59 29.71
N THR A 519 -0.74 22.57 28.57
CA THR A 519 -0.12 23.75 27.96
C THR A 519 -0.70 24.06 26.58
N ASN A 520 -1.39 23.11 25.93
CA ASN A 520 -1.83 23.32 24.55
C ASN A 520 -2.93 24.39 24.37
N ASP A 521 -3.61 24.78 25.45
CA ASP A 521 -4.58 25.87 25.48
C ASP A 521 -3.90 27.25 25.59
N GLU A 522 -2.62 27.30 25.94
CA GLU A 522 -1.90 28.56 26.12
C GLU A 522 -1.50 29.19 24.78
N TYR A 523 -1.91 30.44 24.54
CA TYR A 523 -1.57 31.16 23.32
C TYR A 523 -0.05 31.29 23.05
N PRO A 524 0.83 31.51 24.05
CA PRO A 524 2.27 31.53 23.82
C PRO A 524 2.80 30.27 23.14
N PHE A 525 2.34 29.09 23.55
CA PHE A 525 2.69 27.83 22.90
C PHE A 525 2.18 27.77 21.46
N GLN A 526 0.90 28.10 21.23
CA GLN A 526 0.28 28.02 19.92
C GLN A 526 0.97 28.95 18.90
N ASP A 527 1.31 30.16 19.32
CA ASP A 527 1.97 31.17 18.49
C ASP A 527 3.45 30.81 18.25
N ALA A 528 4.16 30.31 19.28
CA ALA A 528 5.55 29.86 19.15
C ALA A 528 5.68 28.66 18.20
N LEU A 529 4.76 27.70 18.27
CA LEU A 529 4.73 26.56 17.37
C LEU A 529 4.51 27.01 15.92
N GLY A 530 3.57 27.93 15.69
CA GLY A 530 3.29 28.46 14.35
C GLY A 530 4.51 29.16 13.73
N LYS A 531 5.22 29.98 14.52
CA LYS A 531 6.48 30.63 14.10
C LYS A 531 7.59 29.61 13.82
N SER A 532 7.69 28.57 14.66
CA SER A 532 8.67 27.50 14.47
C SER A 532 8.42 26.76 13.16
N LEU A 533 7.16 26.45 12.83
CA LEU A 533 6.80 25.81 11.56
C LEU A 533 7.06 26.70 10.35
N GLU A 534 6.88 28.02 10.48
CA GLU A 534 7.18 28.99 9.42
C GLU A 534 8.66 28.93 9.03
N GLU A 535 9.55 29.01 10.02
CA GLU A 535 10.99 28.98 9.77
C GLU A 535 11.45 27.63 9.24
N ILE A 536 10.97 26.52 9.81
CA ILE A 536 11.26 25.17 9.31
C ILE A 536 10.80 25.03 7.84
N CYS A 537 9.58 25.46 7.51
CA CYS A 537 9.06 25.35 6.15
C CYS A 537 9.80 26.24 5.15
N SER A 538 10.38 27.36 5.58
CA SER A 538 11.22 28.20 4.72
C SER A 538 12.54 27.51 4.30
N ILE A 539 13.04 26.58 5.13
CA ILE A 539 14.30 25.87 4.91
C ILE A 539 14.08 24.56 4.14
N VAL A 540 13.03 23.81 4.47
CA VAL A 540 12.80 22.47 3.92
C VAL A 540 12.43 22.54 2.44
N PRO A 541 13.13 21.85 1.53
CA PRO A 541 12.73 21.75 0.13
C PRO A 541 11.54 20.80 -0.05
N GLY A 542 10.72 21.00 -1.10
CA GLY A 542 9.67 20.03 -1.46
C GLY A 542 8.57 19.87 -0.40
N GLY A 543 8.19 18.63 -0.12
CA GLY A 543 7.10 18.26 0.78
C GLY A 543 7.50 18.20 2.25
N SER A 544 6.68 18.81 3.12
CA SER A 544 6.73 18.65 4.57
C SER A 544 5.47 17.93 5.07
N LEU A 545 5.61 16.87 5.86
CA LEU A 545 4.51 16.22 6.56
C LEU A 545 4.53 16.67 8.03
N VAL A 546 3.45 17.28 8.52
CA VAL A 546 3.36 17.79 9.89
C VAL A 546 2.29 17.00 10.62
N PHE A 547 2.72 16.17 11.57
CA PHE A 547 1.83 15.29 12.32
C PHE A 547 1.51 15.85 13.70
N PHE A 548 0.22 15.94 14.00
CA PHE A 548 -0.31 16.34 15.30
C PHE A 548 -0.77 15.11 16.12
N PRO A 549 -0.87 15.24 17.46
CA PRO A 549 -1.40 14.20 18.33
C PRO A 549 -2.88 13.87 18.08
N SER A 550 -3.69 14.87 17.70
CA SER A 550 -5.13 14.73 17.49
C SER A 550 -5.69 15.79 16.55
N TYR A 551 -6.83 15.50 15.92
CA TYR A 551 -7.56 16.47 15.09
C TYR A 551 -7.96 17.71 15.90
N LYS A 552 -8.39 17.53 17.16
CA LYS A 552 -8.78 18.63 18.05
C LYS A 552 -7.65 19.64 18.25
N LEU A 553 -6.42 19.18 18.46
CA LEU A 553 -5.27 20.08 18.61
C LEU A 553 -4.90 20.74 17.28
N MET A 554 -4.89 19.98 16.18
CA MET A 554 -4.61 20.53 14.85
C MET A 554 -5.60 21.64 14.46
N GLU A 555 -6.90 21.40 14.63
CA GLU A 555 -7.96 22.37 14.35
C GLU A 555 -7.83 23.63 15.21
N LYS A 556 -7.60 23.47 16.52
CA LYS A 556 -7.36 24.57 17.46
C LYS A 556 -6.22 25.48 17.01
N LEU A 557 -5.07 24.87 16.68
CA LEU A 557 -3.89 25.59 16.20
C LEU A 557 -4.15 26.29 14.86
N CYS A 558 -4.82 25.62 13.92
CA CYS A 558 -5.19 26.23 12.65
C CYS A 558 -6.11 27.44 12.82
N THR A 559 -7.07 27.38 13.75
CA THR A 559 -7.94 28.53 14.09
C THR A 559 -7.13 29.69 14.64
N ARG A 560 -6.30 29.45 15.66
CA ARG A 560 -5.41 30.48 16.24
C ARG A 560 -4.49 31.11 15.19
N TRP A 561 -3.92 30.31 14.30
CA TRP A 561 -3.02 30.81 13.27
C TRP A 561 -3.73 31.66 12.21
N ARG A 562 -5.01 31.40 11.93
CA ARG A 562 -5.81 32.25 11.05
C ARG A 562 -6.11 33.60 11.71
N GLU A 563 -6.45 33.59 13.00
CA GLU A 563 -6.72 34.81 13.79
C GLU A 563 -5.50 35.72 13.91
N THR A 564 -4.31 35.15 14.12
CA THR A 564 -3.05 35.90 14.31
C THR A 564 -2.32 36.24 13.00
N GLY A 565 -2.85 35.83 11.85
CA GLY A 565 -2.21 35.96 10.55
C GLY A 565 -1.00 35.03 10.31
N GLN A 566 -0.65 34.17 11.28
CA GLN A 566 0.41 33.16 11.16
C GLN A 566 0.14 32.18 10.02
N TRP A 567 -1.12 31.82 9.79
CA TRP A 567 -1.54 30.95 8.69
C TRP A 567 -1.16 31.53 7.32
N SER A 568 -1.36 32.83 7.14
CA SER A 568 -1.02 33.52 5.90
C SER A 568 0.49 33.53 5.67
N ARG A 569 1.30 33.72 6.72
CA ARG A 569 2.76 33.65 6.64
C ARG A 569 3.24 32.24 6.26
N LEU A 570 2.71 31.20 6.91
CA LEU A 570 2.98 29.81 6.53
C LEU A 570 2.63 29.53 5.06
N CYS A 571 1.50 30.05 4.59
CA CYS A 571 1.07 29.92 3.18
C CYS A 571 1.96 30.67 2.18
N LEU A 572 2.76 31.65 2.63
CA LEU A 572 3.76 32.30 1.77
C LEU A 572 4.96 31.39 1.51
N GLU A 573 5.31 30.54 2.49
CA GLU A 573 6.43 29.60 2.39
C GLU A 573 6.02 28.32 1.64
N LYS A 574 4.88 27.70 2.01
CA LYS A 574 4.38 26.46 1.38
C LYS A 574 2.86 26.46 1.25
N ASP A 575 2.35 25.87 0.16
CA ASP A 575 0.91 25.60 0.05
C ASP A 575 0.52 24.53 1.09
N ILE A 576 -0.49 24.83 1.92
CA ILE A 576 -0.90 23.95 3.04
C ILE A 576 -2.11 23.09 2.65
N PHE A 577 -2.01 21.79 2.92
CA PHE A 577 -3.07 20.81 2.81
C PHE A 577 -3.39 20.25 4.20
N ILE A 578 -4.66 19.94 4.46
CA ILE A 578 -5.12 19.44 5.76
C ILE A 578 -5.82 18.11 5.55
N GLU A 579 -5.51 17.15 6.41
CA GLU A 579 -6.19 15.87 6.44
C GLU A 579 -7.69 16.05 6.79
N PRO A 580 -8.62 15.62 5.92
CA PRO A 580 -10.05 15.70 6.22
C PRO A 580 -10.44 14.71 7.33
N ARG A 581 -11.28 15.16 8.26
CA ARG A 581 -11.83 14.34 9.35
C ARG A 581 -13.07 13.60 8.87
N GLY A 582 -13.07 12.27 8.94
CA GLY A 582 -14.27 11.46 8.66
C GLY A 582 -14.83 11.53 7.23
N GLY A 583 -14.14 12.19 6.29
CA GLY A 583 -14.60 12.36 4.91
C GLY A 583 -14.61 11.06 4.10
N SER A 584 -15.50 11.01 3.10
CA SER A 584 -15.52 9.92 2.12
C SER A 584 -14.13 9.73 1.49
N THR A 585 -13.78 8.50 1.12
CA THR A 585 -12.45 8.17 0.56
C THR A 585 -12.04 9.11 -0.59
N GLY A 586 -13.01 9.57 -1.40
CA GLY A 586 -12.76 10.48 -2.51
C GLY A 586 -12.29 11.88 -2.11
N GLU A 587 -12.74 12.42 -0.96
CA GLU A 587 -12.28 13.73 -0.48
C GLU A 587 -10.79 13.68 -0.10
N PHE A 588 -10.42 12.66 0.65
CA PHE A 588 -9.03 12.41 1.04
C PHE A 588 -8.11 12.26 -0.17
N GLU A 589 -8.51 11.45 -1.16
CA GLU A 589 -7.76 11.25 -2.40
C GLU A 589 -7.58 12.56 -3.19
N ASN A 590 -8.59 13.43 -3.23
CA ASN A 590 -8.51 14.73 -3.89
C ASN A 590 -7.51 15.67 -3.21
N VAL A 591 -7.51 15.74 -1.86
CA VAL A 591 -6.56 16.54 -1.09
C VAL A 591 -5.13 16.02 -1.31
N LEU A 592 -4.94 14.70 -1.23
CA LEU A 592 -3.64 14.07 -1.43
C LEU A 592 -3.10 14.27 -2.85
N LYS A 593 -3.96 14.17 -3.86
CA LYS A 593 -3.59 14.50 -5.24
C LYS A 593 -3.16 15.95 -5.39
N GLY A 594 -3.88 16.89 -4.75
CA GLY A 594 -3.51 18.30 -4.74
C GLY A 594 -2.14 18.55 -4.14
N TYR A 595 -1.79 17.85 -3.05
CA TYR A 595 -0.47 17.90 -2.43
C TYR A 595 0.65 17.47 -3.40
N TYR A 596 0.50 16.30 -4.02
CA TYR A 596 1.48 15.81 -5.00
C TYR A 596 1.59 16.70 -6.24
N ASP A 597 0.47 17.21 -6.75
CA ASP A 597 0.47 18.10 -7.93
C ASP A 597 1.17 19.43 -7.62
N CYS A 598 1.03 19.96 -6.40
CA CYS A 598 1.75 21.16 -5.95
C CYS A 598 3.27 20.94 -5.94
N ILE A 599 3.74 19.85 -5.33
CA ILE A 599 5.18 19.52 -5.24
C ILE A 599 5.78 19.30 -6.64
N ARG A 600 5.03 18.67 -7.55
CA ARG A 600 5.45 18.44 -8.95
C ARG A 600 5.37 19.70 -9.83
N GLY A 601 4.90 20.83 -9.30
CA GLY A 601 4.80 22.10 -10.03
C GLY A 601 3.65 22.17 -11.05
N LYS A 602 2.62 21.31 -10.94
CA LYS A 602 1.43 21.41 -11.78
C LYS A 602 0.52 22.52 -11.23
N LYS A 603 0.41 23.65 -11.95
CA LYS A 603 -0.48 24.75 -11.58
C LYS A 603 -1.94 24.26 -11.47
N ARG A 604 -2.64 24.68 -10.40
CA ARG A 604 -4.10 24.49 -10.27
C ARG A 604 -4.80 25.28 -11.38
N PHE A 605 -5.57 24.59 -12.23
CA PHE A 605 -6.69 25.19 -12.95
C PHE A 605 -7.83 25.37 -11.93
N ILE A 606 -7.87 26.51 -11.24
CA ILE A 606 -9.08 26.96 -10.53
C ILE A 606 -9.54 28.24 -11.21
N GLY A 607 -10.85 28.29 -11.47
CA GLY A 607 -11.53 29.22 -12.35
C GLY A 607 -11.30 30.70 -12.07
N ARG A 608 -11.52 31.47 -13.16
CA ARG A 608 -11.59 32.92 -13.27
C ARG A 608 -12.19 33.61 -12.03
N ASN A 609 -11.39 34.45 -11.37
CA ASN A 609 -11.64 35.89 -11.17
C ASN A 609 -10.73 36.45 -10.07
N ARG A 610 -9.52 36.86 -10.42
CA ARG A 610 -8.84 37.98 -9.75
C ARG A 610 -8.15 38.83 -10.81
N ARG A 611 -8.54 40.10 -10.85
CA ARG A 611 -7.99 41.13 -11.72
C ARG A 611 -6.48 41.22 -11.52
N ALA A 612 -5.78 41.38 -12.63
CA ALA A 612 -4.34 41.50 -12.71
C ALA A 612 -3.86 42.72 -11.92
N GLY A 613 -3.11 42.47 -10.86
CA GLY A 613 -2.13 43.39 -10.31
C GLY A 613 -0.75 42.81 -10.61
N THR A 614 0.03 43.50 -11.42
CA THR A 614 1.43 43.21 -11.73
C THR A 614 2.26 43.19 -10.45
N ARG A 615 2.64 41.98 -10.00
CA ARG A 615 3.72 41.79 -9.01
C ARG A 615 4.62 40.63 -9.41
N ASP A 616 5.82 41.02 -9.78
CA ASP A 616 7.14 40.37 -9.65
C ASP A 616 7.29 38.86 -9.87
N VAL A 617 8.13 38.55 -10.86
CA VAL A 617 8.56 37.21 -11.28
C VAL A 617 9.83 36.86 -10.49
N SER A 618 9.73 36.52 -9.20
CA SER A 618 10.93 36.16 -8.42
C SER A 618 10.67 35.50 -7.04
N LYS A 619 9.89 34.39 -6.98
CA LYS A 619 10.05 33.34 -5.94
C LYS A 619 9.24 32.10 -6.34
N LYS A 620 9.92 31.02 -6.77
CA LYS A 620 9.27 29.71 -6.93
C LYS A 620 8.74 29.30 -5.54
N ARG A 621 7.42 29.07 -5.41
CA ARG A 621 6.85 28.50 -4.17
C ARG A 621 7.53 27.16 -3.87
N GLY A 622 8.12 27.04 -2.68
CA GLY A 622 9.09 26.01 -2.31
C GLY A 622 8.49 24.66 -1.91
N GLY A 623 7.41 24.21 -2.57
CA GLY A 623 6.73 22.94 -2.26
C GLY A 623 5.47 23.09 -1.40
N ALA A 624 5.08 22.02 -0.71
CA ALA A 624 3.80 21.92 0.01
C ALA A 624 3.96 21.35 1.42
N ALA A 625 3.08 21.74 2.34
CA ALA A 625 2.98 21.17 3.68
C ALA A 625 1.66 20.41 3.85
N PHE A 626 1.70 19.23 4.46
CA PHE A 626 0.51 18.44 4.78
C PHE A 626 0.35 18.34 6.29
N LEU A 627 -0.67 19.01 6.84
CA LEU A 627 -1.07 18.91 8.24
C LEU A 627 -1.95 17.66 8.41
N ALA A 628 -1.48 16.72 9.21
CA ALA A 628 -2.11 15.42 9.43
C ALA A 628 -2.03 15.00 10.89
N VAL A 629 -2.66 13.88 11.27
CA VAL A 629 -2.56 13.33 12.64
C VAL A 629 -1.80 12.00 12.67
N CYS A 630 -1.09 11.72 13.77
CA CYS A 630 -0.25 10.53 13.91
C CYS A 630 -1.01 9.19 13.85
N ARG A 631 -2.34 9.22 14.04
CA ARG A 631 -3.25 8.06 13.95
C ARG A 631 -4.23 8.20 12.78
N GLY A 632 -3.85 9.01 11.78
CA GLY A 632 -4.67 9.36 10.63
C GLY A 632 -4.30 8.55 9.40
N LYS A 633 -5.09 8.71 8.34
CA LYS A 633 -4.88 8.06 7.05
C LYS A 633 -3.53 8.43 6.42
N VAL A 634 -3.02 9.64 6.66
CA VAL A 634 -1.70 10.06 6.11
C VAL A 634 -0.55 9.29 6.76
N SER A 635 -0.69 8.94 8.04
CA SER A 635 0.32 8.18 8.78
C SER A 635 0.32 6.68 8.43
N GLU A 636 -0.69 6.20 7.71
CA GLU A 636 -0.91 4.78 7.39
C GLU A 636 -0.86 4.53 5.88
N GLY A 637 -0.24 3.43 5.44
CA GLY A 637 -0.42 2.89 4.07
C GLY A 637 0.01 3.73 2.87
N LEU A 638 0.40 5.00 3.04
CA LEU A 638 0.84 5.89 1.97
C LEU A 638 2.36 5.90 1.81
N ASP A 639 2.77 6.02 0.55
CA ASP A 639 4.16 6.11 0.14
C ASP A 639 4.50 7.54 -0.27
N PHE A 640 5.50 8.12 0.41
CA PHE A 640 5.96 9.49 0.21
C PHE A 640 7.46 9.42 -0.06
N SER A 641 7.84 9.18 -1.32
CA SER A 641 9.25 9.12 -1.71
C SER A 641 9.80 10.50 -2.04
N ASP A 642 11.10 10.69 -1.82
CA ASP A 642 11.86 11.82 -2.35
C ASP A 642 11.27 13.18 -1.93
N ASP A 643 11.03 14.04 -2.92
CA ASP A 643 10.52 15.40 -2.73
C ASP A 643 9.10 15.43 -2.15
N ASN A 644 8.42 14.29 -2.04
CA ASN A 644 7.10 14.21 -1.42
C ASN A 644 7.15 14.24 0.11
N ALA A 645 8.30 14.01 0.76
CA ALA A 645 8.45 14.09 2.21
C ALA A 645 9.91 14.32 2.65
N ARG A 646 10.48 15.48 2.29
CA ARG A 646 11.83 15.88 2.73
C ARG A 646 11.91 16.23 4.20
N ALA A 647 10.79 16.55 4.83
CA ALA A 647 10.70 16.62 6.27
C ALA A 647 9.44 15.94 6.81
N VAL A 648 9.60 15.22 7.91
CA VAL A 648 8.53 14.80 8.80
C VAL A 648 8.68 15.57 10.11
N ILE A 649 7.66 16.33 10.48
CA ILE A 649 7.62 17.17 11.67
C ILE A 649 6.55 16.61 12.59
N ILE A 650 6.95 16.24 13.81
CA ILE A 650 6.07 15.63 14.80
C ILE A 650 5.85 16.63 15.91
N VAL A 651 4.62 17.13 16.02
CA VAL A 651 4.19 18.03 17.08
C VAL A 651 3.75 17.19 18.27
N GLY A 652 4.42 17.35 19.41
CA GLY A 652 4.03 16.63 20.62
C GLY A 652 4.31 15.13 20.60
N ILE A 653 3.69 14.43 21.56
CA ILE A 653 3.70 12.96 21.67
C ILE A 653 2.23 12.49 21.54
N PRO A 654 1.89 11.58 20.59
CA PRO A 654 0.51 11.22 20.23
C PRO A 654 -0.11 10.18 21.18
N PHE A 655 -0.18 10.56 22.44
CA PHE A 655 -0.82 9.78 23.49
C PHE A 655 -2.32 9.54 23.18
N PRO A 656 -2.85 8.31 23.38
CA PRO A 656 -4.28 8.06 23.36
C PRO A 656 -5.02 8.95 24.37
N ASN A 657 -6.31 9.20 24.17
CA ASN A 657 -7.08 9.99 25.14
C ASN A 657 -7.19 9.23 26.47
N LEU A 658 -6.75 9.86 27.57
CA LEU A 658 -6.83 9.25 28.92
C LEU A 658 -8.26 9.08 29.41
N HIS A 659 -9.19 9.88 28.90
CA HIS A 659 -10.60 9.83 29.28
C HIS A 659 -11.43 8.88 28.41
N ASP A 660 -10.80 8.24 27.43
CA ASP A 660 -11.43 7.17 26.67
C ASP A 660 -11.64 5.94 27.56
N VAL A 661 -12.88 5.45 27.58
CA VAL A 661 -13.30 4.31 28.43
C VAL A 661 -12.44 3.08 28.15
N LEU A 662 -12.19 2.74 26.89
CA LEU A 662 -11.43 1.54 26.53
C LEU A 662 -9.96 1.68 26.91
N VAL A 663 -9.40 2.89 26.80
CA VAL A 663 -8.02 3.16 27.25
C VAL A 663 -7.91 3.00 28.76
N GLU A 664 -8.86 3.52 29.53
CA GLU A 664 -8.89 3.38 30.98
C GLU A 664 -9.01 1.91 31.41
N LEU A 665 -9.97 1.17 30.84
CA LEU A 665 -10.19 -0.24 31.14
C LEU A 665 -8.99 -1.10 30.75
N LYS A 666 -8.42 -0.90 29.56
CA LYS A 666 -7.24 -1.66 29.13
C LYS A 666 -6.02 -1.40 30.01
N ARG A 667 -5.83 -0.16 30.48
CA ARG A 667 -4.76 0.15 31.44
C ARG A 667 -4.95 -0.58 32.77
N SER A 668 -6.17 -0.53 33.31
CA SER A 668 -6.55 -1.24 34.54
C SER A 668 -6.35 -2.76 34.41
N TYR A 669 -6.78 -3.33 33.28
CA TYR A 669 -6.57 -4.74 32.95
C TYR A 669 -5.07 -5.09 32.94
N ASN A 670 -4.25 -4.30 32.25
CA ASN A 670 -2.80 -4.51 32.19
C ASN A 670 -2.13 -4.39 33.56
N ASP A 671 -2.52 -3.42 34.39
CA ASP A 671 -2.02 -3.29 35.76
C ASP A 671 -2.40 -4.50 36.62
N THR A 672 -3.62 -5.02 36.45
CA THR A 672 -4.13 -6.19 37.18
C THR A 672 -3.41 -7.48 36.79
N TYR A 673 -3.16 -7.69 35.49
CA TYR A 673 -2.62 -8.95 34.95
C TYR A 673 -1.14 -8.87 34.54
N LYS A 674 -0.43 -7.79 34.91
CA LYS A 674 0.99 -7.58 34.61
C LYS A 674 1.83 -8.82 34.90
N SER A 675 1.75 -9.33 36.14
CA SER A 675 2.58 -10.45 36.58
C SER A 675 2.05 -11.81 36.13
N SER A 676 0.74 -12.01 36.13
CA SER A 676 0.13 -13.32 35.84
C SER A 676 0.11 -13.66 34.34
N LYS A 677 0.10 -12.64 33.46
CA LYS A 677 0.10 -12.80 32.00
C LYS A 677 1.33 -12.20 31.32
N ASN A 678 2.34 -11.79 32.10
CA ASN A 678 3.57 -11.16 31.61
C ASN A 678 3.33 -9.93 30.72
N LEU A 679 2.28 -9.15 31.04
CA LEU A 679 1.91 -7.95 30.30
C LEU A 679 2.76 -6.76 30.75
N LEU A 680 2.76 -5.70 29.94
CA LEU A 680 3.24 -4.40 30.40
C LEU A 680 2.26 -3.80 31.40
N GLY A 681 2.76 -3.02 32.36
CA GLY A 681 1.87 -2.23 33.22
C GLY A 681 1.07 -1.22 32.38
N GLY A 682 -0.11 -0.82 32.83
CA GLY A 682 -1.01 0.07 32.11
C GLY A 682 -0.35 1.39 31.71
N GLY A 683 0.51 1.95 32.56
CA GLY A 683 1.30 3.15 32.24
C GLY A 683 2.34 2.92 31.12
N GLU A 684 3.00 1.77 31.11
CA GLU A 684 4.00 1.38 30.11
C GLU A 684 3.33 1.08 28.77
N TRP A 685 2.24 0.30 28.78
CA TRP A 685 1.40 0.03 27.60
C TRP A 685 0.91 1.33 26.97
N TYR A 686 0.38 2.25 27.79
CA TYR A 686 -0.11 3.56 27.32
C TYR A 686 0.98 4.39 26.64
N CYS A 687 2.21 4.37 27.18
CA CYS A 687 3.36 5.01 26.55
C CYS A 687 3.73 4.32 25.23
N GLN A 688 3.76 2.98 25.20
CA GLN A 688 4.07 2.23 23.98
C GLN A 688 3.08 2.55 22.85
N GLN A 689 1.78 2.67 23.16
CA GLN A 689 0.77 3.05 22.17
C GLN A 689 1.07 4.41 21.54
N ALA A 690 1.55 5.39 22.31
CA ALA A 690 1.94 6.70 21.79
C ALA A 690 3.16 6.61 20.86
N TYR A 691 4.21 5.91 21.28
CA TYR A 691 5.44 5.82 20.49
C TYR A 691 5.31 4.95 19.24
N ARG A 692 4.42 3.96 19.22
CA ARG A 692 4.08 3.23 17.99
C ARG A 692 3.54 4.16 16.92
N ALA A 693 2.53 4.98 17.24
CA ALA A 693 1.96 5.96 16.31
C ALA A 693 2.99 7.01 15.84
N LEU A 694 3.83 7.49 16.77
CA LEU A 694 4.93 8.39 16.46
C LEU A 694 5.96 7.78 15.51
N ASN A 695 6.40 6.55 15.77
CA ASN A 695 7.39 5.86 14.94
C ASN A 695 6.85 5.58 13.53
N GLN A 696 5.56 5.29 13.40
CA GLN A 696 4.91 5.13 12.09
C GLN A 696 4.92 6.42 11.28
N ALA A 697 4.61 7.55 11.91
CA ALA A 697 4.68 8.86 11.29
C ALA A 697 6.14 9.21 10.89
N ALA A 698 7.10 9.02 11.80
CA ALA A 698 8.53 9.27 11.56
C ALA A 698 9.08 8.44 10.38
N GLY A 699 8.66 7.18 10.25
CA GLY A 699 9.09 6.27 9.18
C GLY A 699 8.62 6.66 7.77
N ARG A 700 7.83 7.73 7.60
CA ARG A 700 7.35 8.19 6.29
C ARG A 700 8.39 8.96 5.48
N CYS A 701 9.47 9.41 6.12
CA CYS A 701 10.47 10.30 5.53
C CYS A 701 11.45 9.62 4.56
N ILE A 702 11.76 8.33 4.75
CA ILE A 702 12.80 7.62 3.98
C ILE A 702 12.19 6.39 3.30
N ARG A 703 12.30 6.29 1.97
CA ARG A 703 11.67 5.21 1.18
C ARG A 703 12.62 4.29 0.42
N HIS A 704 13.87 4.68 0.23
CA HIS A 704 14.87 3.80 -0.39
C HIS A 704 16.29 4.19 0.01
N ARG A 705 17.27 3.35 -0.36
CA ARG A 705 18.70 3.53 -0.02
C ARG A 705 19.31 4.86 -0.46
N PHE A 706 18.74 5.51 -1.48
CA PHE A 706 19.18 6.80 -2.00
C PHE A 706 18.27 7.96 -1.59
N ASP A 707 17.41 7.77 -0.58
CA ASP A 707 16.54 8.83 -0.10
C ASP A 707 17.22 9.59 1.05
N TYR A 708 16.73 10.79 1.34
CA TYR A 708 17.22 11.62 2.44
C TYR A 708 16.14 12.58 2.93
N GLY A 709 16.19 12.94 4.21
CA GLY A 709 15.22 13.86 4.79
C GLY A 709 15.42 14.14 6.27
N ALA A 710 14.63 15.08 6.77
CA ALA A 710 14.66 15.55 8.15
C ALA A 710 13.50 14.98 8.97
N ILE A 711 13.77 14.54 10.20
CA ILE A 711 12.75 14.12 11.17
C ILE A 711 12.85 15.02 12.40
N ILE A 712 11.84 15.85 12.61
CA ILE A 712 11.86 16.93 13.59
C ILE A 712 10.84 16.66 14.68
N PHE A 713 11.30 16.58 15.93
CA PHE A 713 10.46 16.37 17.10
C PHE A 713 10.25 17.70 17.83
N LEU A 714 9.05 18.28 17.72
CA LEU A 714 8.67 19.55 18.34
C LEU A 714 7.94 19.32 19.66
N ASP A 715 8.69 19.04 20.73
CA ASP A 715 8.20 19.01 22.12
C ASP A 715 9.37 18.98 23.12
N GLU A 716 9.31 19.78 24.19
CA GLU A 716 10.35 19.81 25.23
C GLU A 716 10.50 18.47 25.97
N ARG A 717 9.46 17.62 25.99
CA ARG A 717 9.51 16.32 26.66
C ARG A 717 10.55 15.39 26.03
N TYR A 718 10.96 15.61 24.78
CA TYR A 718 12.05 14.86 24.15
C TYR A 718 13.43 15.12 24.76
N ARG A 719 13.59 16.16 25.61
CA ARG A 719 14.81 16.33 26.44
C ARG A 719 15.06 15.10 27.32
N GLN A 720 13.98 14.52 27.85
CA GLN A 720 14.05 13.40 28.78
C GLN A 720 14.48 12.12 28.05
N GLN A 721 15.56 11.49 28.52
CA GLN A 721 16.11 10.26 27.92
C GLN A 721 15.05 9.15 27.80
N ARG A 722 14.17 9.01 28.81
CA ARG A 722 13.08 8.01 28.81
C ARG A 722 12.16 8.08 27.59
N ASN A 723 11.98 9.26 27.01
CA ASN A 723 11.13 9.48 25.85
C ASN A 723 11.87 9.14 24.55
N ARG A 724 13.17 9.49 24.47
CA ARG A 724 14.02 9.16 23.31
C ARG A 724 14.30 7.67 23.18
N VAL A 725 14.36 6.93 24.29
CA VAL A 725 14.52 5.46 24.28
C VAL A 725 13.33 4.75 23.63
N SER A 726 12.14 5.36 23.56
CA SER A 726 10.98 4.77 22.89
C SER A 726 10.93 5.04 21.38
N ILE A 727 11.82 5.87 20.86
CA ILE A 727 11.96 6.10 19.42
C ILE A 727 12.71 4.91 18.79
N SER A 728 12.33 4.58 17.56
CA SER A 728 12.90 3.48 16.76
C SER A 728 14.43 3.47 16.82
N LYS A 729 15.02 2.30 17.02
CA LYS A 729 16.45 2.14 17.27
C LYS A 729 17.33 2.71 16.15
N TRP A 730 16.91 2.56 14.91
CA TRP A 730 17.64 3.08 13.74
C TRP A 730 17.76 4.61 13.73
N LEU A 731 16.83 5.31 14.37
CA LEU A 731 16.79 6.77 14.45
C LEU A 731 17.37 7.29 15.77
N ARG A 732 17.22 6.53 16.86
CA ARG A 732 17.52 6.96 18.24
C ARG A 732 18.91 7.57 18.42
N GLN A 733 19.93 7.01 17.76
CA GLN A 733 21.32 7.46 17.89
C GLN A 733 21.62 8.72 17.07
N SER A 734 20.87 9.01 16.01
CA SER A 734 21.07 10.18 15.17
C SER A 734 20.29 11.42 15.62
N ILE A 735 19.48 11.32 16.69
CA ILE A 735 18.72 12.45 17.23
C ILE A 735 19.67 13.44 17.89
N LYS A 736 19.84 14.60 17.24
CA LYS A 736 20.58 15.75 17.75
C LYS A 736 19.74 16.53 18.74
N LEU A 737 20.38 17.04 19.78
CA LEU A 737 19.80 17.98 20.73
C LEU A 737 20.55 19.29 20.58
N TYR A 738 19.80 20.38 20.44
CA TYR A 738 20.34 21.73 20.30
C TYR A 738 19.99 22.54 21.55
N ASP A 739 20.86 23.47 21.90
CA ASP A 739 20.67 24.32 23.09
C ASP A 739 19.60 25.39 22.85
N ASN A 740 19.50 25.88 21.61
CA ASN A 740 18.54 26.90 21.19
C ASN A 740 17.96 26.61 19.79
N PHE A 741 16.93 27.38 19.43
CA PHE A 741 16.18 27.19 18.19
C PHE A 741 17.03 27.54 16.96
N GLU A 742 17.81 28.62 17.04
CA GLU A 742 18.62 29.17 15.96
C GLU A 742 19.71 28.18 15.48
N GLU A 743 20.42 27.52 16.41
CA GLU A 743 21.38 26.47 16.08
C GLU A 743 20.71 25.29 15.36
N SER A 744 19.50 24.91 15.80
CA SER A 744 18.77 23.81 15.16
C SER A 744 18.40 24.16 13.71
N MET A 745 18.05 25.40 13.42
CA MET A 745 17.74 25.89 12.07
C MET A 745 19.00 25.95 11.20
N GLN A 746 20.15 26.37 11.75
CA GLN A 746 21.43 26.32 11.03
C GLN A 746 21.83 24.88 10.66
N GLY A 747 21.63 23.94 11.60
CA GLY A 747 21.84 22.51 11.37
C GLY A 747 20.95 21.97 10.24
N LEU A 748 19.66 22.29 10.28
CA LEU A 748 18.69 21.90 9.25
C LEU A 748 19.04 22.49 7.87
N LYS A 749 19.41 23.76 7.82
CA LYS A 749 19.77 24.46 6.58
C LYS A 749 21.03 23.87 5.92
N SER A 750 22.01 23.49 6.73
CA SER A 750 23.26 22.89 6.25
C SER A 750 23.10 21.44 5.79
N PHE A 751 22.12 20.73 6.35
CA PHE A 751 21.89 19.32 6.05
C PHE A 751 21.46 19.06 4.60
N PHE A 752 20.44 19.76 4.08
CA PHE A 752 19.86 19.41 2.78
C PHE A 752 20.84 19.46 1.60
N PRO A 753 21.72 20.49 1.46
CA PRO A 753 22.76 20.49 0.44
C PRO A 753 23.75 19.32 0.58
N SER A 754 24.22 19.07 1.81
CA SER A 754 25.21 18.01 2.09
C SER A 754 24.65 16.61 1.85
N ALA A 755 23.42 16.34 2.30
CA ALA A 755 22.76 15.07 2.09
C ALA A 755 22.52 14.79 0.61
N LYS A 756 22.14 15.81 -0.16
CA LYS A 756 21.94 15.71 -1.61
C LYS A 756 23.25 15.35 -2.31
N GLU A 757 24.34 16.06 -2.01
CA GLU A 757 25.66 15.78 -2.59
C GLU A 757 26.15 14.36 -2.28
N HIS A 758 25.95 13.92 -1.04
CA HIS A 758 26.28 12.55 -0.62
C HIS A 758 25.50 11.50 -1.42
N VAL A 759 24.18 11.68 -1.54
CA VAL A 759 23.31 10.76 -2.28
C VAL A 759 23.66 10.74 -3.77
N ASP A 760 23.88 11.90 -4.39
CA ASP A 760 24.26 12.02 -5.80
C ASP A 760 25.59 11.30 -6.07
N SER A 761 26.58 11.46 -5.18
CA SER A 761 27.87 10.76 -5.25
C SER A 761 27.71 9.23 -5.12
N LYS A 762 26.87 8.77 -4.18
CA LYS A 762 26.57 7.35 -3.97
C LYS A 762 25.84 6.73 -5.16
N MET A 763 24.99 7.49 -5.86
CA MET A 763 24.35 7.04 -7.09
C MET A 763 25.34 6.91 -8.25
N LEU A 764 26.28 7.86 -8.39
CA LEU A 764 27.32 7.81 -9.43
C LEU A 764 28.25 6.60 -9.26
N GLY A 765 28.76 6.38 -8.04
CA GLY A 765 29.61 5.21 -7.76
C GLY A 765 28.90 3.87 -8.00
N TYR A 766 27.57 3.81 -7.79
CA TYR A 766 26.81 2.60 -8.09
C TYR A 766 26.65 2.36 -9.60
N LYS A 767 26.50 3.42 -10.40
CA LYS A 767 26.49 3.31 -11.88
C LYS A 767 27.84 2.86 -12.41
N GLU A 768 28.93 3.40 -11.88
CA GLU A 768 30.29 2.99 -12.27
C GLU A 768 30.56 1.51 -11.96
N VAL A 769 30.10 1.00 -10.81
CA VAL A 769 30.23 -0.45 -10.47
C VAL A 769 29.44 -1.33 -11.44
N ILE A 770 28.21 -0.94 -11.80
CA ILE A 770 27.40 -1.66 -12.79
C ILE A 770 28.08 -1.62 -14.16
N ASP A 771 28.60 -0.47 -14.56
CA ASP A 771 29.26 -0.30 -15.86
C ASP A 771 30.58 -1.10 -15.93
N LEU A 772 31.37 -1.17 -14.85
CA LEU A 772 32.56 -2.03 -14.78
C LEU A 772 32.22 -3.52 -14.81
N GLU A 773 31.15 -3.97 -14.14
CA GLU A 773 30.70 -5.38 -14.19
C GLU A 773 30.14 -5.77 -15.56
N CYS A 774 29.62 -4.80 -16.34
CA CYS A 774 29.19 -4.98 -17.72
C CYS A 774 30.38 -5.02 -18.70
N VAL A 775 31.46 -4.26 -18.46
CA VAL A 775 32.65 -4.20 -19.34
C VAL A 775 33.54 -5.44 -19.21
N VAL A 776 33.51 -6.16 -18.09
CA VAL A 776 34.31 -7.40 -17.89
C VAL A 776 33.70 -8.63 -18.60
N GLN A 777 32.60 -8.50 -19.34
CA GLN A 777 31.89 -9.63 -19.99
C GLN A 777 32.00 -9.71 -21.52
N THR A 778 33.02 -9.12 -22.14
CA THR A 778 33.41 -9.49 -23.52
C THR A 778 34.54 -10.51 -23.48
N GLU A 779 34.22 -11.79 -23.72
CA GLU A 779 35.21 -12.84 -23.94
C GLU A 779 36.08 -12.52 -25.17
N PRO A 780 37.40 -12.76 -25.14
CA PRO A 780 38.20 -12.84 -26.34
C PRO A 780 37.96 -14.17 -27.05
N GLU A 781 37.92 -14.10 -28.37
CA GLU A 781 37.69 -15.19 -29.30
C GLU A 781 38.60 -16.41 -29.06
N THR A 782 37.98 -17.57 -29.25
CA THR A 782 38.59 -18.89 -29.30
C THR A 782 39.73 -18.97 -30.32
N SER A 783 40.91 -19.38 -29.88
CA SER A 783 41.82 -20.17 -30.73
C SER A 783 42.36 -21.35 -29.93
N SER A 784 42.04 -22.53 -30.45
CA SER A 784 42.42 -23.84 -29.93
C SER A 784 43.87 -24.18 -30.31
N VAL A 785 44.75 -24.42 -29.35
CA VAL A 785 45.84 -25.42 -29.51
C VAL A 785 46.11 -26.11 -28.17
N ILE A 786 46.35 -27.40 -28.33
CA ILE A 786 46.43 -28.53 -27.40
C ILE A 786 47.73 -28.56 -26.55
N ASN A 787 47.62 -29.28 -25.43
CA ASN A 787 48.64 -29.96 -24.62
C ASN A 787 49.26 -29.24 -23.40
N GLY A 788 49.13 -29.92 -22.26
CA GLY A 788 50.33 -30.32 -21.53
C GLY A 788 50.39 -29.98 -20.05
N SER A 789 50.03 -30.98 -19.23
CA SER A 789 50.76 -31.39 -18.02
C SER A 789 50.80 -30.50 -16.76
N SER A 790 50.24 -31.13 -15.71
CA SER A 790 50.82 -31.36 -14.36
C SER A 790 50.92 -30.22 -13.35
N ALA A 791 50.31 -30.50 -12.19
CA ALA A 791 50.76 -30.22 -10.82
C ALA A 791 50.90 -28.73 -10.43
N SER A 792 50.62 -28.27 -9.22
CA SER A 792 50.18 -28.82 -7.94
C SER A 792 49.90 -27.59 -7.05
N CYS A 793 49.12 -27.79 -5.97
CA CYS A 793 49.21 -27.18 -4.64
C CYS A 793 50.28 -26.08 -4.44
N SER A 794 50.13 -25.03 -3.64
CA SER A 794 49.20 -24.63 -2.58
C SER A 794 49.91 -23.47 -1.87
N SER A 795 49.16 -22.65 -1.11
CA SER A 795 49.64 -21.76 -0.02
C SER A 795 50.63 -20.64 -0.43
N GLY A 796 50.50 -19.39 -0.03
CA GLY A 796 49.92 -18.79 1.16
C GLY A 796 50.85 -17.64 1.59
N LEU A 797 50.35 -16.75 2.45
CA LEU A 797 51.10 -15.74 3.23
C LEU A 797 51.53 -14.48 2.46
N THR A 798 50.85 -13.33 2.62
CA THR A 798 50.76 -12.36 3.74
C THR A 798 51.79 -11.22 3.66
N LEU A 799 51.23 -10.00 3.81
CA LEU A 799 51.69 -8.87 4.63
C LEU A 799 52.74 -7.87 4.09
N GLU A 800 52.30 -6.60 4.17
CA GLU A 800 53.02 -5.38 4.60
C GLU A 800 53.46 -4.34 3.54
N ARG A 801 52.68 -3.23 3.54
CA ARG A 801 53.07 -1.83 3.74
C ARG A 801 54.37 -1.28 3.11
N GLY A 802 54.19 -0.20 2.34
CA GLY A 802 55.22 0.83 2.16
C GLY A 802 54.89 1.83 1.03
N GLY A 803 54.44 3.04 1.38
CA GLY A 803 54.73 4.23 0.56
C GLY A 803 55.97 4.95 1.12
N PRO A 804 56.33 6.19 0.70
CA PRO A 804 55.86 7.01 -0.43
C PRO A 804 57.01 7.64 -1.26
N SER A 805 56.74 8.23 -2.45
CA SER A 805 57.34 9.51 -2.93
C SER A 805 57.03 9.86 -4.40
N SER A 806 56.31 10.98 -4.58
CA SER A 806 56.46 12.10 -5.53
C SER A 806 57.00 11.97 -6.98
N ALA A 807 56.22 12.57 -7.90
CA ALA A 807 56.57 13.64 -8.86
C ALA A 807 56.57 13.36 -10.39
N ASN A 808 55.66 14.09 -11.07
CA ASN A 808 55.71 14.73 -12.41
C ASN A 808 55.85 13.87 -13.69
N SER A 809 55.40 14.28 -14.90
CA SER A 809 54.30 15.07 -15.49
C SER A 809 54.50 15.06 -17.02
N HIS A 810 53.42 15.17 -17.82
CA HIS A 810 53.35 15.48 -19.29
C HIS A 810 53.94 14.45 -20.31
N ALA A 811 53.46 14.25 -21.56
CA ALA A 811 52.29 14.69 -22.35
C ALA A 811 52.27 14.05 -23.77
N LEU A 812 51.04 13.90 -24.33
CA LEU A 812 50.59 14.11 -25.73
C LEU A 812 51.00 13.20 -26.93
N LYS A 813 49.99 12.75 -27.71
CA LYS A 813 49.75 13.21 -29.12
C LYS A 813 48.41 12.76 -29.76
N ARG A 814 47.81 13.68 -30.53
CA ARG A 814 46.62 13.63 -31.43
C ARG A 814 47.04 13.82 -32.90
N ARG A 815 46.22 13.39 -33.88
CA ARG A 815 46.03 13.90 -35.29
C ARG A 815 44.99 13.01 -36.04
N LYS A 816 44.38 13.33 -37.20
CA LYS A 816 43.52 14.42 -37.77
C LYS A 816 43.04 13.95 -39.18
N PHE A 817 41.74 14.16 -39.53
CA PHE A 817 41.02 14.45 -40.82
C PHE A 817 41.24 13.71 -42.18
N ILE A 818 40.14 13.57 -42.99
CA ILE A 818 39.90 14.15 -44.36
C ILE A 818 38.43 13.89 -44.85
N ASN A 819 37.92 14.79 -45.70
CA ASN A 819 36.58 14.88 -46.35
C ASN A 819 36.75 14.94 -47.89
N SER A 820 35.78 14.52 -48.73
CA SER A 820 35.71 14.94 -50.16
C SER A 820 34.27 15.01 -50.71
N ALA A 821 34.01 15.98 -51.59
CA ALA A 821 32.73 16.30 -52.25
C ALA A 821 32.82 16.16 -53.79
N ALA A 822 31.68 16.10 -54.50
CA ALA A 822 31.59 16.36 -55.94
C ALA A 822 30.23 16.96 -56.35
N ILE A 823 30.27 17.82 -57.39
CA ILE A 823 29.33 18.85 -57.90
C ILE A 823 28.75 18.42 -59.27
N ILE A 824 27.62 18.99 -59.75
CA ILE A 824 27.36 19.54 -61.12
C ILE A 824 26.01 20.28 -61.16
N ASP A 825 25.84 21.16 -62.16
CA ASP A 825 25.25 22.50 -62.14
C ASP A 825 24.24 22.74 -63.31
N LEU A 826 23.51 23.87 -63.25
CA LEU A 826 22.91 24.71 -64.34
C LEU A 826 21.40 24.63 -64.77
N GLU A 827 20.68 25.74 -64.44
CA GLU A 827 19.88 26.70 -65.28
C GLU A 827 18.60 26.26 -66.06
N LYS A 828 17.52 27.04 -66.30
CA LYS A 828 17.15 28.49 -66.18
C LYS A 828 15.61 28.72 -66.30
N GLU A 829 15.12 29.74 -65.58
CA GLU A 829 14.02 30.74 -65.81
C GLU A 829 12.67 30.43 -66.51
N ASN A 830 11.50 30.72 -65.87
CA ASN A 830 10.76 32.02 -65.97
C ASN A 830 9.41 32.08 -65.18
N HIS A 831 8.98 33.32 -64.92
CA HIS A 831 8.01 33.87 -63.94
C HIS A 831 6.51 33.47 -63.97
N HIS A 832 5.88 33.30 -62.79
CA HIS A 832 4.71 34.08 -62.30
C HIS A 832 4.31 33.76 -60.83
N ASP A 833 3.69 34.74 -60.17
CA ASP A 833 3.48 34.88 -58.73
C ASP A 833 2.72 33.75 -58.02
N MET A 834 3.41 33.06 -57.11
CA MET A 834 2.96 32.75 -55.74
C MET A 834 4.23 32.64 -54.89
N ILE A 835 4.26 33.29 -53.73
CA ILE A 835 5.38 33.24 -52.78
C ILE A 835 5.51 31.81 -52.23
N THR A 836 6.15 30.95 -53.01
CA THR A 836 6.82 29.74 -52.56
C THR A 836 8.26 30.15 -52.41
N ARG A 837 8.71 30.52 -51.20
CA ARG A 837 10.13 30.69 -50.94
C ARG A 837 10.81 29.35 -51.19
N ARG A 838 11.42 29.18 -52.36
CA ARG A 838 12.45 28.19 -52.66
C ARG A 838 13.55 28.42 -51.61
N ILE A 839 13.77 27.44 -50.73
CA ILE A 839 14.93 27.47 -49.82
C ILE A 839 16.11 26.93 -50.64
N GLU A 840 16.93 27.83 -51.17
CA GLU A 840 18.23 27.48 -51.76
C GLU A 840 19.28 27.43 -50.64
N PHE A 841 20.06 26.35 -50.58
CA PHE A 841 21.13 26.15 -49.61
C PHE A 841 22.46 26.52 -50.25
N GLY A 842 23.01 27.67 -49.87
CA GLY A 842 24.40 28.02 -50.12
C GLY A 842 25.33 27.26 -49.18
N SER A 843 26.36 26.62 -49.73
CA SER A 843 27.40 25.91 -48.98
C SER A 843 28.35 26.91 -48.31
N ASP A 844 27.99 27.41 -47.13
CA ASP A 844 28.88 27.59 -45.98
C ASP A 844 28.15 28.33 -44.84
N SER A 845 28.46 27.92 -43.61
CA SER A 845 28.12 28.55 -42.31
C SER A 845 26.69 28.39 -41.72
N THR A 846 26.65 27.81 -40.51
CA THR A 846 25.70 28.00 -39.39
C THR A 846 24.17 27.93 -39.63
N GLU A 847 23.54 26.88 -39.08
CA GLU A 847 22.09 26.66 -38.86
C GLU A 847 21.12 27.77 -39.36
N THR A 848 20.77 27.75 -40.64
CA THR A 848 19.70 28.60 -41.17
C THR A 848 18.33 28.00 -40.85
N ARG A 849 17.71 28.45 -39.75
CA ARG A 849 16.31 28.12 -39.40
C ARG A 849 15.36 28.86 -40.34
N SER A 850 14.57 28.15 -41.13
CA SER A 850 13.56 28.75 -42.00
C SER A 850 12.20 28.81 -41.30
N ARG A 851 11.50 29.96 -41.38
CA ARG A 851 10.08 30.08 -40.98
C ARG A 851 9.20 29.51 -42.07
N VAL A 852 8.53 28.39 -41.80
CA VAL A 852 7.70 27.68 -42.78
C VAL A 852 6.31 27.45 -42.20
N GLN A 853 5.27 27.71 -42.99
CA GLN A 853 3.90 27.35 -42.61
C GLN A 853 3.67 25.88 -42.94
N ILE A 854 3.43 25.05 -41.91
CA ILE A 854 3.09 23.64 -42.07
C ILE A 854 1.59 23.49 -41.86
N SER A 855 0.90 22.86 -42.80
CA SER A 855 -0.52 22.56 -42.72
C SER A 855 -0.79 21.07 -42.91
N CYS A 856 -1.87 20.57 -42.33
CA CYS A 856 -2.34 19.21 -42.60
C CYS A 856 -2.65 19.04 -44.10
N LEU A 857 -2.21 17.94 -44.71
CA LEU A 857 -2.44 17.70 -46.13
C LEU A 857 -3.93 17.50 -46.46
N LEU A 858 -4.70 16.90 -45.55
CA LEU A 858 -6.12 16.59 -45.75
C LEU A 858 -7.01 17.82 -45.54
N CYS A 859 -6.99 18.43 -44.36
CA CYS A 859 -7.89 19.54 -44.03
C CYS A 859 -7.28 20.94 -44.25
N ARG A 860 -6.03 21.03 -44.70
CA ARG A 860 -5.27 22.28 -44.95
C ARG A 860 -5.11 23.21 -43.74
N SER A 861 -5.55 22.81 -42.55
CA SER A 861 -5.41 23.61 -41.33
C SER A 861 -3.95 23.77 -40.92
N PRO A 862 -3.51 24.97 -40.51
CA PRO A 862 -2.14 25.19 -40.05
C PRO A 862 -1.88 24.46 -38.74
N LEU A 863 -0.68 23.89 -38.62
CA LEU A 863 -0.24 23.13 -37.44
C LEU A 863 0.47 23.99 -36.40
N GLY A 864 0.83 25.22 -36.73
CA GLY A 864 1.41 26.19 -35.81
C GLY A 864 0.38 26.79 -34.85
N ARG A 865 0.83 27.34 -33.72
CA ARG A 865 -0.07 27.90 -32.70
C ARG A 865 -0.94 29.06 -33.24
N PRO A 866 -2.25 29.06 -32.95
CA PRO A 866 -3.14 30.16 -33.35
C PRO A 866 -2.92 31.44 -32.53
N ASP A 867 -2.36 31.31 -31.32
CA ASP A 867 -2.30 32.35 -30.28
C ASP A 867 -1.48 33.61 -30.62
N ASN A 868 -0.65 33.57 -31.69
CA ASN A 868 0.30 34.64 -32.04
C ASN A 868 0.12 35.24 -33.45
N GLY A 869 -0.99 34.95 -34.14
CA GLY A 869 -1.29 35.55 -35.46
C GLY A 869 -0.33 35.16 -36.60
N SER A 870 0.62 34.24 -36.38
CA SER A 870 1.48 33.68 -37.43
C SER A 870 1.46 32.16 -37.37
N SER A 871 0.88 31.52 -38.38
CA SER A 871 0.82 30.06 -38.56
C SER A 871 2.17 29.40 -38.92
N TYR A 872 3.26 30.14 -38.77
CA TYR A 872 4.60 29.78 -39.24
C TYR A 872 5.42 29.17 -38.11
N LEU A 873 6.07 28.04 -38.40
CA LEU A 873 6.93 27.30 -37.51
C LEU A 873 8.41 27.56 -37.85
N ASN A 874 9.27 27.65 -36.84
CA ASN A 874 10.71 27.62 -37.05
C ASN A 874 11.14 26.17 -37.24
N CYS A 875 11.64 25.86 -38.42
CA CYS A 875 11.85 24.48 -38.84
C CYS A 875 13.29 24.23 -39.28
N LEU A 876 13.78 23.03 -38.95
CA LEU A 876 14.99 22.44 -39.51
C LEU A 876 14.54 21.25 -40.37
N VAL A 877 14.90 21.26 -41.65
CA VAL A 877 14.65 20.11 -42.53
C VAL A 877 15.80 19.14 -42.34
N THR A 878 15.48 17.87 -42.08
CA THR A 878 16.49 16.83 -41.95
C THR A 878 15.97 15.51 -42.52
N TRP A 879 16.89 14.63 -42.86
CA TRP A 879 16.60 13.26 -43.27
C TRP A 879 16.67 12.39 -42.03
N SER A 880 15.58 11.66 -41.73
CA SER A 880 15.57 10.75 -40.59
C SER A 880 15.74 9.32 -41.07
N SER A 881 16.82 8.67 -40.63
CA SER A 881 17.02 7.22 -40.70
C SER A 881 16.33 6.48 -39.54
N LYS A 882 15.46 7.16 -38.78
CA LYS A 882 14.84 6.59 -37.57
C LYS A 882 13.82 5.52 -37.93
N LYS A 883 14.03 4.31 -37.44
CA LYS A 883 13.26 3.11 -37.78
C LYS A 883 11.80 3.18 -37.35
N TYR A 884 11.49 3.86 -36.25
CA TYR A 884 10.11 4.05 -35.79
C TYR A 884 9.29 4.91 -36.76
N LEU A 885 9.89 5.99 -37.27
CA LEU A 885 9.28 6.86 -38.28
C LEU A 885 9.06 6.12 -39.61
N LEU A 886 10.03 5.30 -40.02
CA LEU A 886 9.91 4.41 -41.17
C LEU A 886 8.79 3.37 -40.99
N SER A 887 8.66 2.79 -39.80
CA SER A 887 7.59 1.83 -39.47
C SER A 887 6.20 2.46 -39.49
N LEU A 888 6.06 3.71 -39.02
CA LEU A 888 4.80 4.47 -39.10
C LEU A 888 4.41 4.76 -40.55
N LEU A 889 5.38 5.10 -41.40
CA LEU A 889 5.15 5.31 -42.82
C LEU A 889 4.65 4.03 -43.52
N LYS A 890 5.19 2.86 -43.13
CA LYS A 890 4.75 1.56 -43.65
C LYS A 890 3.28 1.27 -43.33
N GLN A 891 2.83 1.63 -42.12
CA GLN A 891 1.43 1.46 -41.72
C GLN A 891 0.47 2.39 -42.47
N THR A 892 0.96 3.51 -43.01
CA THR A 892 0.13 4.54 -43.64
C THR A 892 0.12 4.49 -45.17
N SER A 893 1.19 4.02 -45.83
CA SER A 893 1.35 4.15 -47.29
C SER A 893 1.37 2.85 -48.11
N GLY A 894 1.51 1.67 -47.50
CA GLY A 894 1.39 0.37 -48.18
C GLY A 894 2.41 0.05 -49.29
N ALA A 895 3.30 0.96 -49.66
CA ALA A 895 4.27 0.84 -50.76
C ALA A 895 5.70 0.45 -50.30
N GLU A 896 6.59 0.12 -51.25
CA GLU A 896 8.01 -0.19 -50.98
C GLU A 896 8.70 0.97 -50.24
N THR A 897 9.39 0.63 -49.14
CA THR A 897 9.86 1.61 -48.15
C THR A 897 11.16 2.30 -48.56
N PRO A 898 11.23 3.64 -48.54
CA PRO A 898 12.50 4.35 -48.70
C PRO A 898 13.42 4.10 -47.49
N THR A 899 14.74 4.13 -47.68
CA THR A 899 15.73 3.93 -46.60
C THR A 899 15.80 5.08 -45.59
N SER A 900 15.18 6.21 -45.91
CA SER A 900 15.08 7.39 -45.04
C SER A 900 13.78 8.15 -45.35
N VAL A 901 13.27 8.89 -44.35
CA VAL A 901 12.09 9.75 -44.52
C VAL A 901 12.50 11.20 -44.32
N SER A 902 12.07 12.08 -45.23
CA SER A 902 12.21 13.52 -45.09
C SER A 902 11.31 14.01 -43.97
N VAL A 903 11.90 14.59 -42.93
CA VAL A 903 11.15 15.11 -41.79
C VAL A 903 11.49 16.56 -41.50
N ILE A 904 10.45 17.29 -41.12
CA ILE A 904 10.59 18.66 -40.66
C ILE A 904 10.58 18.64 -39.14
N VAL A 905 11.66 19.13 -38.54
CA VAL A 905 11.84 19.17 -37.09
C VAL A 905 11.54 20.58 -36.60
N THR A 906 10.67 20.69 -35.62
CA THR A 906 10.39 21.95 -34.91
C THR A 906 10.31 21.73 -33.41
N ASP A 907 10.34 22.81 -32.64
CA ASP A 907 10.10 22.75 -31.20
C ASP A 907 8.62 22.50 -30.92
N PHE A 908 8.35 21.55 -30.02
CA PHE A 908 6.98 21.22 -29.59
C PHE A 908 6.20 22.45 -29.12
N SER A 909 6.87 23.41 -28.48
CA SER A 909 6.26 24.64 -27.98
C SER A 909 5.67 25.56 -29.07
N LEU A 910 6.03 25.34 -30.33
CA LEU A 910 5.59 26.12 -31.49
C LEU A 910 4.36 25.50 -32.20
N VAL A 911 4.04 24.23 -31.90
CA VAL A 911 2.96 23.45 -32.52
C VAL A 911 1.65 23.61 -31.75
N ASP A 912 0.49 23.58 -32.44
CA ASP A 912 -0.83 23.61 -31.81
C ASP A 912 -0.98 22.45 -30.83
N GLN A 913 -1.24 22.76 -29.57
CA GLN A 913 -1.29 21.75 -28.49
C GLN A 913 -2.40 20.71 -28.68
N ARG A 914 -3.43 20.99 -29.49
CA ARG A 914 -4.50 20.04 -29.81
C ARG A 914 -4.00 18.86 -30.65
N LEU A 915 -2.87 19.01 -31.35
CA LEU A 915 -2.25 17.94 -32.13
C LEU A 915 -1.59 16.86 -31.25
N CYS A 916 -1.29 17.19 -29.99
CA CYS A 916 -0.48 16.35 -29.13
C CYS A 916 -1.32 15.80 -27.97
N GLY A 917 -1.71 14.53 -28.07
CA GLY A 917 -2.51 13.84 -27.07
C GLY A 917 -1.71 13.28 -25.89
N LYS A 918 -2.37 13.02 -24.76
CA LYS A 918 -1.83 12.29 -23.59
C LYS A 918 -1.83 10.77 -23.85
N GLY A 919 -1.06 10.32 -24.85
CA GLY A 919 -0.82 8.90 -25.11
C GLY A 919 0.37 8.36 -24.30
N GLU A 920 0.40 7.04 -24.08
CA GLU A 920 1.62 6.35 -23.64
C GLU A 920 2.62 6.36 -24.82
N GLY A 921 3.78 6.98 -24.62
CA GLY A 921 4.80 7.05 -25.67
C GLY A 921 5.42 5.69 -25.94
N ILE A 922 5.77 5.41 -27.19
CA ILE A 922 6.35 4.16 -27.65
C ILE A 922 7.88 4.32 -27.70
N TRP A 923 8.60 3.52 -26.92
CA TRP A 923 10.06 3.45 -26.98
C TRP A 923 10.51 2.69 -28.22
N CYS A 924 11.42 3.29 -28.99
CA CYS A 924 12.16 2.60 -30.04
C CYS A 924 13.63 2.54 -29.62
N GLU A 925 14.07 1.34 -29.23
CA GLU A 925 15.44 1.09 -28.78
C GLU A 925 16.48 1.46 -29.84
N GLN A 926 16.18 1.19 -31.11
CA GLN A 926 17.08 1.46 -32.24
C GLN A 926 17.24 2.96 -32.55
N ASP A 927 16.25 3.78 -32.17
CA ASP A 927 16.29 5.22 -32.36
C ASP A 927 16.64 5.98 -31.06
N GLY A 928 16.77 5.26 -29.93
CA GLY A 928 17.07 5.83 -28.64
C GLY A 928 16.04 6.86 -28.15
N CYS A 929 14.78 6.74 -28.59
CA CYS A 929 13.74 7.75 -28.39
C CYS A 929 12.39 7.13 -28.02
N VAL A 930 11.66 7.80 -27.10
CA VAL A 930 10.23 7.57 -26.86
C VAL A 930 9.46 8.51 -27.77
N PHE A 931 8.65 7.95 -28.66
CA PHE A 931 7.81 8.70 -29.60
C PHE A 931 6.35 8.70 -29.17
N ASN A 932 5.67 9.82 -29.39
CA ASN A 932 4.22 9.90 -29.29
C ASN A 932 3.67 10.32 -30.66
N ASN A 933 2.69 9.60 -31.18
CA ASN A 933 2.15 9.88 -32.51
C ASN A 933 1.31 11.16 -32.48
N ILE A 934 1.47 11.99 -33.50
CA ILE A 934 0.75 13.25 -33.66
C ILE A 934 -0.31 13.03 -34.72
N PHE A 935 -1.57 13.27 -34.36
CA PHE A 935 -2.71 13.13 -35.25
C PHE A 935 -3.37 14.48 -35.50
N CYS A 936 -3.98 14.66 -36.68
CA CYS A 936 -4.73 15.88 -36.98
C CYS A 936 -6.09 15.88 -36.27
N PRO A 937 -6.37 16.78 -35.30
CA PRO A 937 -7.68 16.88 -34.66
C PRO A 937 -8.70 17.62 -35.54
N PHE A 938 -8.26 18.19 -36.66
CA PHE A 938 -9.08 19.01 -37.56
C PHE A 938 -9.69 18.24 -38.72
N CYS A 939 -9.25 16.99 -38.95
CA CYS A 939 -9.78 16.14 -40.00
C CYS A 939 -10.98 15.34 -39.51
N SER A 940 -11.96 15.12 -40.38
CA SER A 940 -13.08 14.21 -40.15
C SER A 940 -12.67 12.74 -40.17
N VAL A 941 -11.52 12.40 -40.75
CA VAL A 941 -10.94 11.05 -40.78
C VAL A 941 -10.10 10.81 -39.52
N PRO A 942 -10.54 9.94 -38.58
CA PRO A 942 -9.76 9.62 -37.39
C PRO A 942 -8.45 8.90 -37.75
N ASN A 943 -7.39 9.14 -36.97
CA ASN A 943 -6.07 8.48 -37.06
C ASN A 943 -5.15 8.86 -38.23
N THR A 944 -5.33 10.03 -38.87
CA THR A 944 -4.32 10.53 -39.83
C THR A 944 -3.06 11.00 -39.08
N CYS A 945 -2.00 10.19 -39.11
CA CYS A 945 -0.73 10.48 -38.45
C CYS A 945 0.04 11.56 -39.23
N LEU A 946 0.28 12.71 -38.60
CA LEU A 946 1.00 13.84 -39.16
C LEU A 946 2.52 13.76 -38.89
N GLY A 947 2.92 13.03 -37.87
CA GLY A 947 4.30 12.96 -37.40
C GLY A 947 4.41 12.38 -36.00
N VAL A 948 5.54 12.63 -35.35
CA VAL A 948 5.80 12.15 -33.98
C VAL A 948 6.41 13.24 -33.11
N GLN A 949 6.06 13.24 -31.83
CA GLN A 949 6.70 14.00 -30.78
C GLN A 949 7.73 13.13 -30.07
N ILE A 950 8.93 13.64 -29.83
CA ILE A 950 9.95 12.94 -29.06
C ILE A 950 9.80 13.32 -27.58
N MET A 951 9.27 12.38 -26.79
CA MET A 951 8.89 12.55 -25.38
C MET A 951 10.07 12.38 -24.43
N ALA A 952 10.95 11.44 -24.74
CA ALA A 952 12.17 11.16 -24.02
C ALA A 952 13.21 10.57 -24.97
N THR A 953 14.48 10.63 -24.59
CA THR A 953 15.59 10.11 -25.36
C THR A 953 16.61 9.49 -24.41
N ASP A 954 17.46 8.62 -24.91
CA ASP A 954 18.70 8.27 -24.24
C ASP A 954 19.70 9.45 -24.25
N SER A 955 20.86 9.23 -23.66
CA SER A 955 21.95 10.21 -23.57
C SER A 955 22.51 10.62 -24.94
N SER A 956 22.52 9.72 -25.93
CA SER A 956 23.02 10.00 -27.28
C SER A 956 22.09 10.86 -28.14
N ASN A 957 20.80 10.94 -27.78
CA ASN A 957 19.78 11.61 -28.57
C ASN A 957 19.16 12.85 -27.89
N VAL A 958 19.77 13.37 -26.82
CA VAL A 958 19.20 14.43 -25.97
C VAL A 958 18.82 15.71 -26.72
N GLN A 959 19.51 16.02 -27.82
CA GLN A 959 19.24 17.15 -28.72
C GLN A 959 17.85 17.10 -29.38
N PHE A 960 17.24 15.91 -29.46
CA PHE A 960 15.92 15.71 -30.04
C PHE A 960 14.78 15.77 -29.00
N ARG A 961 15.10 15.87 -27.71
CA ARG A 961 14.09 15.90 -26.64
C ARG A 961 13.19 17.12 -26.79
N SER A 962 11.87 16.90 -26.71
CA SER A 962 10.84 17.94 -26.90
C SER A 962 10.74 18.51 -28.32
N LYS A 963 11.32 17.82 -29.31
CA LYS A 963 11.11 18.15 -30.72
C LYS A 963 9.93 17.39 -31.31
N VAL A 964 9.32 17.97 -32.34
CA VAL A 964 8.28 17.37 -33.16
C VAL A 964 8.83 17.16 -34.56
N ASN A 965 8.69 15.94 -35.07
CA ASN A 965 9.10 15.56 -36.41
C ASN A 965 7.84 15.33 -37.26
N PHE A 966 7.55 16.24 -38.19
CA PHE A 966 6.49 16.08 -39.17
C PHE A 966 6.99 15.31 -40.37
N ASN A 967 6.19 14.38 -40.86
CA ASN A 967 6.47 13.71 -42.12
C ASN A 967 6.11 14.66 -43.27
N PHE A 968 7.03 14.86 -44.22
CA PHE A 968 6.79 15.69 -45.38
C PHE A 968 7.13 14.92 -46.65
N SER A 969 6.10 14.52 -47.41
CA SER A 969 6.27 13.97 -48.75
C SER A 969 6.43 15.12 -49.74
N GLY A 970 7.66 15.38 -50.18
CA GLY A 970 7.96 16.37 -51.22
C GLY A 970 7.48 16.00 -52.63
N HIS A 971 6.51 15.08 -52.78
CA HIS A 971 5.98 14.69 -54.08
C HIS A 971 4.68 15.44 -54.40
N SER A 972 4.81 16.33 -55.37
CA SER A 972 3.78 16.73 -56.31
C SER A 972 3.19 15.51 -57.04
N SER A 973 1.93 15.18 -56.78
CA SER A 973 1.00 14.42 -57.65
C SER A 973 -0.31 14.24 -56.87
N LEU A 974 -1.38 14.99 -57.15
CA LEU A 974 -2.46 14.69 -58.12
C LEU A 974 -3.39 13.54 -57.68
N PHE A 975 -4.66 13.65 -58.09
CA PHE A 975 -5.89 12.89 -57.76
C PHE A 975 -6.67 13.50 -56.56
N TYR A 976 -7.71 14.35 -56.76
CA TYR A 976 -9.08 14.08 -57.25
C TYR A 976 -9.66 12.83 -56.55
N ASP A 977 -10.69 12.84 -55.70
CA ASP A 977 -11.84 13.73 -55.43
C ASP A 977 -12.01 14.00 -53.92
#